data_AF-A0A5A9Z9H5-F1
#
_entry.id   AF-A0A5A9Z9H5-F1
#
_cell.length_a   1.000
_cell.length_b   1.000
_cell.length_c   1.000
_cell.angle_alpha   90.00
_cell.angle_beta   90.00
_cell.angle_gamma   90.00
#
_symmetry.space_group_name_H-M   'P 1'
#
loop_
_entity.id
_entity.type
_entity.pdbx_description
1 polymer ?
#
loop_
_entity_poly.entity_id
_entity_poly.type
_entity_poly.pdbx_seq_one_letter_code
_entity_poly.pdbx_strand_id
1 'polypeptide(L)'
;MSKIIYTKTDEAPALATLSFLPIVKAFTQTAGIEVETSDISVAARVLAEFPEYLTEEQRVPNTLAELGQLTQDPNANIIKLPNISASVQQLKAAIKELQSKGYAIPNFPDEPKTEEEEEIRRRYGKSLGSSVNPVIREGNSDRRAPKAVKNYARKHPHSMGEWKQWSQTHVSHMHSGDFYDGEQSITLDKARTVRMERVAEDGTINVFKTGIALLDKEVIDLMFMSKKALLEFYEREMEDCREAGILFSLHVKATMMKVSHPIVFGHAVKTYYKDAFNKHGALFDELGINVNNGMASLYEKIAELPASLREEIERDLHACQVHRPRLAMVDSSKGITNFHSPSDVIVDASMPAMIRSGGKMWGADGKMYDCKAVMPESTFARIYQEMINFCKWHGNFDPTTMGTVPNVGLMAQKAEEYGSHDKTFEASDSGIARIVDEETNEVLLEQRVEKGDIWRMCQVKDEPIQDWVKLAVRRARESNTPVIFWLDPYRPHENELIKKVQTYLKDHDTEGLHIEIMSQVRAMRYTLERVARGLDTISATGNILRDYLTDLFPILELGTSAKMLSVVPLMKGGGLFETGAGGSAPKHVQQLLEENHLRWDSLGEFLALTESLEHLAKNDNNAKAKILADTLDRATETLLLNDKSPSRKTGELDNRGSHFYLAMYWAQELAAQDENSELKAQFAPLAQKLESNEAAIIEQLNEVQGKSMDLKGYYLPDEALAEKAMRPSALFNETIASL
;
A
#
# COMPACT_ATOMS: atom_id res chain seq x y z
N MET A 1 8.58 -22.80 -22.95
CA MET A 1 8.89 -21.40 -23.29
C MET A 1 8.61 -20.60 -22.02
N SER A 2 9.58 -19.83 -21.55
CA SER A 2 9.42 -19.02 -20.33
C SER A 2 8.35 -17.97 -20.56
N LYS A 3 7.52 -17.69 -19.55
CA LYS A 3 6.36 -16.81 -19.70
C LYS A 3 6.32 -15.77 -18.58
N ILE A 4 6.03 -14.52 -18.94
CA ILE A 4 5.75 -13.42 -18.01
C ILE A 4 4.30 -13.00 -18.20
N ILE A 5 3.56 -12.89 -17.10
CA ILE A 5 2.23 -12.26 -17.08
C ILE A 5 2.39 -10.81 -16.68
N TYR A 6 1.96 -9.90 -17.54
CA TYR A 6 2.01 -8.46 -17.32
C TYR A 6 0.59 -7.94 -17.05
N THR A 7 0.32 -7.40 -15.87
CA THR A 7 -1.05 -6.98 -15.56
C THR A 7 -1.43 -5.70 -16.29
N LYS A 8 -2.57 -5.69 -16.99
CA LYS A 8 -3.23 -4.47 -17.48
C LYS A 8 -4.13 -3.96 -16.36
N THR A 9 -3.93 -2.71 -15.94
CA THR A 9 -4.58 -2.13 -14.76
C THR A 9 -5.39 -0.89 -15.11
N ASP A 10 -5.33 0.16 -14.29
CA ASP A 10 -6.14 1.37 -14.40
C ASP A 10 -5.25 2.61 -14.52
N GLU A 11 -5.82 3.71 -15.03
CA GLU A 11 -5.25 5.06 -14.96
C GLU A 11 -3.81 5.18 -15.52
N ALA A 12 -2.88 5.78 -14.77
CA ALA A 12 -1.55 6.12 -15.28
C ALA A 12 -0.67 4.89 -15.58
N PRO A 13 -0.61 3.84 -14.73
CA PRO A 13 0.09 2.59 -15.06
C PRO A 13 -0.46 1.92 -16.33
N ALA A 14 -1.79 1.92 -16.54
CA ALA A 14 -2.39 1.36 -17.75
C ALA A 14 -1.95 2.11 -19.00
N LEU A 15 -1.87 3.44 -18.94
CA LEU A 15 -1.37 4.27 -20.04
C LEU A 15 0.13 4.05 -20.28
N ALA A 16 0.94 4.01 -19.23
CA ALA A 16 2.38 3.72 -19.32
C ALA A 16 2.63 2.35 -19.96
N THR A 17 1.81 1.34 -19.62
CA THR A 17 1.88 -0.01 -20.20
C THR A 17 1.75 0.02 -21.73
N LEU A 18 0.88 0.87 -22.29
CA LEU A 18 0.71 0.98 -23.75
C LEU A 18 1.97 1.48 -24.46
N SER A 19 2.80 2.26 -23.77
CA SER A 19 4.10 2.73 -24.28
C SER A 19 5.21 1.68 -24.05
N PHE A 20 5.26 1.08 -22.85
CA PHE A 20 6.39 0.26 -22.42
C PHE A 20 6.28 -1.22 -22.85
N LEU A 21 5.10 -1.81 -22.79
CA LEU A 21 4.91 -3.24 -23.06
C LEU A 21 5.40 -3.69 -24.45
N PRO A 22 5.25 -2.90 -25.55
CA PRO A 22 5.84 -3.25 -26.84
C PRO A 22 7.36 -3.36 -26.81
N ILE A 23 8.04 -2.51 -26.03
CA ILE A 23 9.50 -2.55 -25.83
C ILE A 23 9.86 -3.82 -25.07
N VAL A 24 9.17 -4.11 -23.97
CA VAL A 24 9.40 -5.33 -23.18
C VAL A 24 9.26 -6.56 -24.06
N LYS A 25 8.15 -6.69 -24.81
CA LYS A 25 7.91 -7.82 -25.73
C LYS A 25 9.05 -8.01 -26.74
N ALA A 26 9.46 -6.92 -27.41
CA ALA A 26 10.52 -6.99 -28.41
C ALA A 26 11.86 -7.46 -27.80
N PHE A 27 12.23 -6.91 -26.64
CA PHE A 27 13.50 -7.25 -26.00
C PHE A 27 13.50 -8.67 -25.44
N THR A 28 12.43 -9.10 -24.76
CA THR A 28 12.38 -10.42 -24.11
C THR A 28 12.20 -11.57 -25.10
N GLN A 29 11.62 -11.31 -26.28
CA GLN A 29 11.51 -12.31 -27.35
C GLN A 29 12.89 -12.84 -27.79
N THR A 30 13.94 -12.02 -27.73
CA THR A 30 15.33 -12.42 -28.05
C THR A 30 15.90 -13.49 -27.10
N ALA A 31 15.30 -13.63 -25.92
CA ALA A 31 15.62 -14.65 -24.91
C ALA A 31 14.60 -15.81 -24.88
N GLY A 32 13.68 -15.88 -25.85
CA GLY A 32 12.64 -16.91 -25.91
C GLY A 32 11.60 -16.81 -24.79
N ILE A 33 11.33 -15.58 -24.33
CA ILE A 33 10.37 -15.29 -23.25
C ILE A 33 9.11 -14.68 -23.86
N GLU A 34 7.97 -15.31 -23.63
CA GLU A 34 6.65 -14.81 -24.00
C GLU A 34 6.10 -13.87 -22.92
N VAL A 35 5.49 -12.76 -23.33
CA VAL A 35 4.85 -11.81 -22.41
C VAL A 35 3.37 -11.70 -22.75
N GLU A 36 2.53 -12.21 -21.86
CA GLU A 36 1.07 -12.14 -21.98
C GLU A 36 0.49 -11.09 -21.02
N THR A 37 -0.69 -10.58 -21.35
CA THR A 37 -1.38 -9.61 -20.52
C THR A 37 -2.55 -10.23 -19.77
N SER A 38 -2.75 -9.82 -18.52
CA SER A 38 -3.95 -10.17 -17.73
C SER A 38 -4.64 -8.89 -17.25
N ASP A 39 -5.85 -8.62 -17.73
CA ASP A 39 -6.59 -7.40 -17.43
C ASP A 39 -7.32 -7.49 -16.08
N ILE A 40 -6.86 -6.74 -15.10
CA ILE A 40 -7.41 -6.67 -13.74
C ILE A 40 -7.96 -5.28 -13.41
N SER A 41 -8.23 -4.46 -14.43
CA SER A 41 -8.87 -3.15 -14.28
C SER A 41 -10.22 -3.25 -13.57
N VAL A 42 -10.69 -2.15 -12.99
CA VAL A 42 -12.03 -2.07 -12.37
C VAL A 42 -13.09 -2.46 -13.41
N ALA A 43 -12.97 -1.98 -14.64
CA ALA A 43 -13.89 -2.30 -15.73
C ALA A 43 -13.93 -3.81 -16.01
N ALA A 44 -12.77 -4.45 -16.22
CA ALA A 44 -12.69 -5.87 -16.49
C ALA A 44 -13.26 -6.71 -15.34
N ARG A 45 -12.92 -6.37 -14.08
CA ARG A 45 -13.44 -7.09 -12.89
C ARG A 45 -14.94 -6.93 -12.71
N VAL A 46 -15.50 -5.76 -13.01
CA VAL A 46 -16.96 -5.56 -13.01
C VAL A 46 -17.60 -6.42 -14.09
N LEU A 47 -17.13 -6.37 -15.33
CA LEU A 47 -17.72 -7.15 -16.43
C LEU A 47 -17.62 -8.67 -16.18
N ALA A 48 -16.49 -9.16 -15.66
CA ALA A 48 -16.29 -10.57 -15.32
C ALA A 48 -17.26 -11.07 -14.24
N GLU A 49 -17.74 -10.18 -13.37
CA GLU A 49 -18.73 -10.51 -12.34
C GLU A 49 -20.16 -10.43 -12.83
N PHE A 50 -20.48 -10.05 -14.08
CA PHE A 50 -21.86 -9.97 -14.61
C PHE A 50 -22.03 -10.56 -16.03
N PRO A 51 -21.45 -11.74 -16.37
CA PRO A 51 -21.44 -12.27 -17.74
C PRO A 51 -22.83 -12.51 -18.36
N GLU A 52 -23.85 -12.71 -17.54
CA GLU A 52 -25.24 -12.90 -17.97
C GLU A 52 -25.93 -11.60 -18.43
N TYR A 53 -25.39 -10.43 -18.08
CA TYR A 53 -25.85 -9.13 -18.55
C TYR A 53 -25.13 -8.66 -19.83
N LEU A 54 -24.23 -9.49 -20.37
CA LEU A 54 -23.35 -9.17 -21.51
C LEU A 54 -23.72 -10.01 -22.73
N THR A 55 -23.58 -9.42 -23.92
CA THR A 55 -23.55 -10.21 -25.17
C THR A 55 -22.32 -11.12 -25.22
N GLU A 56 -22.31 -12.11 -26.10
CA GLU A 56 -21.17 -13.03 -26.22
C GLU A 56 -19.85 -12.31 -26.53
N GLU A 57 -19.89 -11.25 -27.34
CA GLU A 57 -18.74 -10.42 -27.71
C GLU A 57 -18.30 -9.46 -26.59
N GLN A 58 -19.21 -9.12 -25.67
CA GLN A 58 -18.93 -8.25 -24.53
C GLN A 58 -18.35 -9.00 -23.33
N ARG A 59 -18.48 -10.33 -23.30
CA ARG A 59 -17.99 -11.15 -22.18
C ARG A 59 -16.47 -11.12 -22.11
N VAL A 60 -15.98 -10.95 -20.90
CA VAL A 60 -14.56 -10.99 -20.57
C VAL A 60 -14.28 -12.16 -19.61
N PRO A 61 -13.10 -12.79 -19.68
CA PRO A 61 -12.71 -13.83 -18.73
C PRO A 61 -12.56 -13.25 -17.31
N ASN A 62 -12.70 -14.11 -16.30
CA ASN A 62 -12.37 -13.75 -14.92
C ASN A 62 -10.87 -13.92 -14.67
N THR A 63 -10.11 -13.01 -15.26
CA THR A 63 -8.65 -12.91 -15.16
C THR A 63 -8.12 -12.88 -13.73
N LEU A 64 -8.84 -12.25 -12.79
CA LEU A 64 -8.41 -12.23 -11.39
C LEU A 64 -8.49 -13.62 -10.75
N ALA A 65 -9.53 -14.39 -11.05
CA ALA A 65 -9.62 -15.79 -10.62
C ALA A 65 -8.54 -16.66 -11.28
N GLU A 66 -8.28 -16.46 -12.57
CA GLU A 66 -7.20 -17.15 -13.29
C GLU A 66 -5.81 -16.83 -12.71
N LEU A 67 -5.53 -15.56 -12.41
CA LEU A 67 -4.30 -15.15 -11.73
C LEU A 67 -4.20 -15.76 -10.33
N GLY A 68 -5.30 -15.81 -9.58
CA GLY A 68 -5.35 -16.49 -8.28
C GLY A 68 -4.95 -17.96 -8.38
N GLN A 69 -5.44 -18.68 -9.39
CA GLN A 69 -5.03 -20.05 -9.67
C GLN A 69 -3.56 -20.13 -10.10
N LEU A 70 -3.12 -19.23 -10.97
CA LEU A 70 -1.73 -19.18 -11.44
C LEU A 70 -0.75 -18.97 -10.28
N THR A 71 -1.13 -18.27 -9.21
CA THR A 71 -0.23 -18.10 -8.04
C THR A 71 0.16 -19.42 -7.36
N GLN A 72 -0.59 -20.50 -7.64
CA GLN A 72 -0.32 -21.85 -7.14
C GLN A 72 0.61 -22.64 -8.09
N ASP A 73 0.97 -22.10 -9.26
CA ASP A 73 1.90 -22.71 -10.20
C ASP A 73 3.35 -22.35 -9.83
N PRO A 74 4.26 -23.34 -9.66
CA PRO A 74 5.69 -23.08 -9.41
C PRO A 74 6.38 -22.26 -10.51
N ASN A 75 5.84 -22.24 -11.73
CA ASN A 75 6.40 -21.50 -12.87
C ASN A 75 5.76 -20.12 -13.05
N ALA A 76 4.87 -19.70 -12.14
CA ALA A 76 4.25 -18.39 -12.24
C ALA A 76 5.32 -17.28 -12.22
N ASN A 77 5.19 -16.32 -13.14
CA ASN A 77 5.98 -15.10 -13.15
C ASN A 77 5.06 -13.94 -13.53
N ILE A 78 4.70 -13.14 -12.54
CA ILE A 78 3.65 -12.11 -12.66
C ILE A 78 4.27 -10.75 -12.35
N ILE A 79 4.29 -9.84 -13.31
CA ILE A 79 4.59 -8.42 -13.09
C ILE A 79 3.27 -7.69 -12.80
N LYS A 80 3.14 -7.17 -11.58
CA LYS A 80 1.93 -6.53 -11.06
C LYS A 80 2.10 -5.02 -10.97
N LEU A 81 1.30 -4.30 -11.75
CA LEU A 81 1.21 -2.84 -11.75
C LEU A 81 0.19 -2.34 -10.72
N PRO A 82 0.30 -1.10 -10.20
CA PRO A 82 -0.74 -0.52 -9.37
C PRO A 82 -2.10 -0.53 -10.07
N ASN A 83 -3.15 -0.82 -9.29
CA ASN A 83 -4.54 -0.86 -9.76
C ASN A 83 -5.44 -0.13 -8.75
N ILE A 84 -6.63 0.27 -9.19
CA ILE A 84 -7.60 0.93 -8.33
C ILE A 84 -8.15 -0.06 -7.31
N SER A 85 -8.09 0.31 -6.04
CA SER A 85 -8.92 -0.25 -4.97
C SER A 85 -10.20 0.59 -4.84
N ALA A 86 -11.24 0.22 -5.59
CA ALA A 86 -12.35 1.12 -5.89
C ALA A 86 -13.17 1.51 -4.65
N SER A 87 -13.34 2.82 -4.44
CA SER A 87 -14.41 3.33 -3.58
C SER A 87 -15.79 3.10 -4.22
N VAL A 88 -16.86 3.23 -3.43
CA VAL A 88 -18.23 3.15 -3.95
C VAL A 88 -18.46 4.16 -5.08
N GLN A 89 -17.92 5.38 -4.95
CA GLN A 89 -18.10 6.41 -5.98
C GLN A 89 -17.33 6.11 -7.26
N GLN A 90 -16.10 5.60 -7.15
CA GLN A 90 -15.34 5.15 -8.33
C GLN A 90 -16.02 3.98 -9.02
N LEU A 91 -16.55 3.03 -8.24
CA LEU A 91 -17.31 1.90 -8.79
C LEU A 91 -18.55 2.40 -9.56
N LYS A 92 -19.35 3.30 -8.96
CA LYS A 92 -20.52 3.89 -9.65
C LYS A 92 -20.14 4.63 -10.92
N ALA A 93 -19.03 5.36 -10.91
CA ALA A 93 -18.52 6.05 -12.10
C ALA A 93 -18.11 5.05 -13.20
N ALA A 94 -17.42 3.97 -12.84
CA ALA A 94 -17.06 2.90 -13.77
C ALA A 94 -18.31 2.20 -14.34
N ILE A 95 -19.30 1.87 -13.51
CA ILE A 95 -20.58 1.29 -13.95
C ILE A 95 -21.27 2.22 -14.95
N LYS A 96 -21.36 3.52 -14.63
CA LYS A 96 -21.99 4.50 -15.51
C LYS A 96 -21.27 4.63 -16.86
N GLU A 97 -19.94 4.59 -16.86
CA GLU A 97 -19.14 4.59 -18.10
C GLU A 97 -19.41 3.33 -18.93
N LEU A 98 -19.39 2.14 -18.32
CA LEU A 98 -19.70 0.88 -18.99
C LEU A 98 -21.13 0.89 -19.57
N GLN A 99 -22.12 1.34 -18.81
CA GLN A 99 -23.50 1.48 -19.30
C GLN A 99 -23.58 2.43 -20.50
N SER A 100 -22.84 3.54 -20.48
CA SER A 100 -22.78 4.48 -21.62
C SER A 100 -22.14 3.88 -22.88
N LYS A 101 -21.32 2.84 -22.71
CA LYS A 101 -20.69 2.05 -23.78
C LYS A 101 -21.52 0.83 -24.21
N GLY A 102 -22.74 0.67 -23.70
CA GLY A 102 -23.67 -0.37 -24.11
C GLY A 102 -23.60 -1.68 -23.32
N TYR A 103 -22.89 -1.70 -22.19
CA TYR A 103 -22.90 -2.85 -21.27
C TYR A 103 -24.12 -2.77 -20.35
N ALA A 104 -25.05 -3.72 -20.45
CA ALA A 104 -26.34 -3.69 -19.74
C ALA A 104 -26.26 -4.15 -18.27
N ILE A 105 -25.17 -3.84 -17.57
CA ILE A 105 -24.92 -4.24 -16.17
C ILE A 105 -25.79 -3.44 -15.18
N PRO A 106 -26.23 -4.04 -14.05
CA PRO A 106 -27.11 -3.38 -13.08
C PRO A 106 -26.42 -2.25 -12.34
N ASN A 107 -27.19 -1.29 -11.81
CA ASN A 107 -26.67 -0.24 -10.93
C ASN A 107 -26.20 -0.83 -9.59
N PHE A 108 -25.31 -0.12 -8.89
CA PHE A 108 -24.91 -0.47 -7.52
C PHE A 108 -26.02 -0.09 -6.52
N PRO A 109 -26.59 -1.03 -5.74
CA PRO A 109 -27.65 -0.74 -4.78
C PRO A 109 -27.08 -0.26 -3.43
N ASP A 110 -27.27 1.03 -3.14
CA ASP A 110 -26.80 1.68 -1.91
C ASP A 110 -27.45 1.14 -0.64
N GLU A 111 -28.72 0.76 -0.72
CA GLU A 111 -29.51 0.17 0.36
C GLU A 111 -30.36 -0.95 -0.23
N PRO A 112 -29.85 -2.19 -0.30
CA PRO A 112 -30.59 -3.29 -0.90
C PRO A 112 -31.83 -3.59 -0.05
N LYS A 113 -32.98 -3.73 -0.71
CA LYS A 113 -34.29 -4.02 -0.10
C LYS A 113 -34.84 -5.38 -0.52
N THR A 114 -34.19 -6.04 -1.48
CA THR A 114 -34.58 -7.34 -2.03
C THR A 114 -33.37 -8.28 -2.05
N GLU A 115 -33.62 -9.59 -2.05
CA GLU A 115 -32.56 -10.61 -2.17
C GLU A 115 -31.74 -10.44 -3.47
N GLU A 116 -32.37 -9.99 -4.55
CA GLU A 116 -31.68 -9.69 -5.82
C GLU A 116 -30.72 -8.50 -5.67
N GLU A 117 -31.13 -7.43 -5.00
CA GLU A 117 -30.26 -6.27 -4.73
C GLU A 117 -29.13 -6.64 -3.77
N GLU A 118 -29.38 -7.49 -2.77
CA GLU A 118 -28.34 -8.02 -1.88
C GLU A 118 -27.30 -8.84 -2.64
N GLU A 119 -27.74 -9.68 -3.57
CA GLU A 119 -26.85 -10.49 -4.42
C GLU A 119 -26.03 -9.61 -5.37
N ILE A 120 -26.66 -8.63 -6.03
CA ILE A 120 -25.95 -7.66 -6.89
C ILE A 120 -24.89 -6.90 -6.07
N ARG A 121 -25.25 -6.44 -4.86
CA ARG A 121 -24.31 -5.78 -3.94
C ARG A 121 -23.15 -6.68 -3.57
N ARG A 122 -23.42 -7.95 -3.28
CA ARG A 122 -22.40 -8.95 -2.92
C ARG A 122 -21.41 -9.17 -4.05
N ARG A 123 -21.89 -9.28 -5.30
CA ARG A 123 -21.04 -9.42 -6.50
C ARG A 123 -20.18 -8.18 -6.72
N TYR A 124 -20.77 -7.00 -6.67
CA TYR A 124 -20.00 -5.75 -6.70
C TYR A 124 -19.00 -5.63 -5.55
N GLY A 125 -19.31 -6.21 -4.39
CA GLY A 125 -18.41 -6.33 -3.24
C GLY A 125 -17.06 -6.97 -3.57
N LYS A 126 -17.01 -7.90 -4.53
CA LYS A 126 -15.75 -8.50 -5.01
C LYS A 126 -14.91 -7.54 -5.85
N SER A 127 -15.51 -6.46 -6.36
CA SER A 127 -14.81 -5.42 -7.12
C SER A 127 -14.50 -4.15 -6.30
N LEU A 128 -15.01 -4.07 -5.06
CA LEU A 128 -14.82 -2.96 -4.13
C LEU A 128 -13.56 -3.09 -3.27
N GLY A 129 -12.90 -1.95 -3.02
CA GLY A 129 -11.69 -1.87 -2.22
C GLY A 129 -10.54 -2.71 -2.79
N SER A 130 -9.64 -3.17 -1.91
CA SER A 130 -8.50 -4.01 -2.30
C SER A 130 -8.95 -5.45 -2.59
N SER A 131 -9.48 -5.68 -3.79
CA SER A 131 -9.93 -7.00 -4.24
C SER A 131 -8.85 -7.82 -4.92
N VAL A 132 -7.86 -7.18 -5.54
CA VAL A 132 -6.79 -7.86 -6.30
C VAL A 132 -5.70 -8.41 -5.39
N ASN A 133 -5.09 -7.55 -4.57
CA ASN A 133 -3.92 -7.92 -3.77
C ASN A 133 -4.15 -9.15 -2.87
N PRO A 134 -5.30 -9.31 -2.19
CA PRO A 134 -5.53 -10.48 -1.35
C PRO A 134 -5.71 -11.81 -2.10
N VAL A 135 -5.85 -11.77 -3.43
CA VAL A 135 -5.96 -12.97 -4.29
C VAL A 135 -4.60 -13.39 -4.82
N ILE A 136 -3.72 -12.43 -5.13
CA ILE A 136 -2.43 -12.73 -5.78
C ILE A 136 -1.24 -12.77 -4.81
N ARG A 137 -1.37 -12.21 -3.59
CA ARG A 137 -0.31 -12.25 -2.56
C ARG A 137 -0.30 -13.58 -1.80
N GLU A 138 -0.05 -14.66 -2.53
CA GLU A 138 0.12 -16.03 -2.00
C GLU A 138 1.60 -16.33 -1.65
N GLY A 139 2.27 -15.33 -1.08
CA GLY A 139 3.69 -15.32 -0.75
C GLY A 139 4.02 -14.17 0.20
N ASN A 140 5.15 -14.29 0.90
CA ASN A 140 5.62 -13.23 1.79
C ASN A 140 6.37 -12.13 1.03
N SER A 141 6.57 -10.99 1.67
CA SER A 141 7.16 -9.80 1.02
C SER A 141 8.68 -9.76 1.19
N ASP A 142 9.40 -9.53 0.10
CA ASP A 142 10.79 -9.04 0.09
C ASP A 142 10.79 -7.63 -0.53
N ARG A 143 10.87 -6.61 0.33
CA ARG A 143 10.86 -5.20 -0.08
C ARG A 143 12.19 -4.54 0.24
N ARG A 144 12.82 -3.95 -0.77
CA ARG A 144 14.18 -3.37 -0.66
C ARG A 144 14.47 -2.30 -1.71
N ALA A 145 15.36 -1.38 -1.38
CA ALA A 145 15.86 -0.42 -2.36
C ALA A 145 16.87 -1.13 -3.27
N PRO A 146 16.71 -1.09 -4.62
CA PRO A 146 17.76 -1.55 -5.52
C PRO A 146 19.01 -0.68 -5.39
N LYS A 147 20.16 -1.28 -5.69
CA LYS A 147 21.47 -0.63 -5.55
C LYS A 147 21.58 0.61 -6.44
N ALA A 148 21.08 0.53 -7.69
CA ALA A 148 21.05 1.66 -8.62
C ALA A 148 20.32 2.89 -8.04
N VAL A 149 19.14 2.66 -7.43
CA VAL A 149 18.33 3.73 -6.82
C VAL A 149 19.03 4.30 -5.58
N LYS A 150 19.64 3.45 -4.76
CA LYS A 150 20.42 3.91 -3.59
C LYS A 150 21.64 4.73 -4.01
N ASN A 151 22.37 4.30 -5.04
CA ASN A 151 23.52 5.04 -5.59
C ASN A 151 23.10 6.41 -6.14
N TYR A 152 21.97 6.47 -6.84
CA TYR A 152 21.40 7.73 -7.31
C TYR A 152 21.07 8.65 -6.12
N ALA A 153 20.38 8.15 -5.09
CA ALA A 153 20.05 8.94 -3.90
C ALA A 153 21.29 9.48 -3.18
N ARG A 154 22.41 8.74 -3.19
CA ARG A 154 23.69 9.23 -2.62
C ARG A 154 24.31 10.36 -3.42
N LYS A 155 24.23 10.31 -4.76
CA LYS A 155 24.76 11.35 -5.66
C LYS A 155 23.84 12.57 -5.76
N HIS A 156 22.55 12.35 -5.61
CA HIS A 156 21.49 13.36 -5.69
C HIS A 156 20.64 13.33 -4.41
N PRO A 157 21.19 13.76 -3.26
CA PRO A 157 20.48 13.70 -1.98
C PRO A 157 19.24 14.58 -2.01
N HIS A 158 18.12 14.02 -1.58
CA HIS A 158 16.87 14.74 -1.42
C HIS A 158 16.88 15.59 -0.14
N SER A 159 15.93 16.52 -0.03
CA SER A 159 15.84 17.39 1.15
C SER A 159 15.45 16.61 2.40
N MET A 160 16.19 16.85 3.49
CA MET A 160 15.91 16.39 4.84
C MET A 160 15.78 17.59 5.76
N GLY A 161 14.66 17.66 6.48
CA GLY A 161 14.40 18.72 7.46
C GLY A 161 15.27 18.57 8.69
N GLU A 162 15.79 19.68 9.19
CA GLU A 162 16.67 19.69 10.35
C GLU A 162 15.90 19.28 11.62
N TRP A 163 16.47 18.34 12.38
CA TRP A 163 16.00 17.99 13.71
C TRP A 163 16.72 18.77 14.80
N LYS A 164 15.95 19.39 15.70
CA LYS A 164 16.48 20.10 16.86
C LYS A 164 16.26 19.26 18.13
N GLN A 165 17.27 19.24 19.01
CA GLN A 165 17.20 18.54 20.30
C GLN A 165 16.05 19.03 21.19
N TRP A 166 15.67 20.30 21.10
CA TRP A 166 14.56 20.91 21.83
C TRP A 166 13.20 20.79 21.12
N SER A 167 13.10 20.00 20.04
CA SER A 167 11.80 19.75 19.40
C SER A 167 10.83 19.14 20.43
N GLN A 168 9.61 19.66 20.45
CA GLN A 168 8.52 19.19 21.30
C GLN A 168 7.75 18.03 20.65
N THR A 169 8.04 17.71 19.38
CA THR A 169 7.33 16.67 18.63
C THR A 169 7.46 15.31 19.28
N HIS A 170 6.34 14.60 19.44
CA HIS A 170 6.31 13.27 20.02
C HIS A 170 5.07 12.51 19.55
N VAL A 171 5.13 11.19 19.62
CA VAL A 171 3.98 10.32 19.47
C VAL A 171 3.23 10.26 20.80
N SER A 172 1.90 10.23 20.74
CA SER A 172 1.05 9.95 21.88
C SER A 172 0.16 8.76 21.56
N HIS A 173 0.17 7.75 22.42
CA HIS A 173 -0.61 6.52 22.27
C HIS A 173 -1.24 6.13 23.60
N MET A 174 -2.22 5.24 23.58
CA MET A 174 -2.86 4.73 24.79
C MET A 174 -1.85 3.90 25.60
N HIS A 175 -2.06 3.83 26.92
CA HIS A 175 -1.23 3.04 27.84
C HIS A 175 -2.00 1.88 28.49
N SER A 176 -3.31 1.78 28.21
CA SER A 176 -4.21 0.73 28.67
C SER A 176 -5.49 0.79 27.83
N GLY A 177 -6.21 -0.32 27.71
CA GLY A 177 -7.51 -0.39 27.04
C GLY A 177 -7.45 -0.25 25.53
N ASP A 178 -6.29 -0.40 24.90
CA ASP A 178 -6.14 -0.53 23.46
C ASP A 178 -5.92 -1.99 23.05
N PHE A 179 -5.78 -2.24 21.73
CA PHE A 179 -5.60 -3.60 21.22
C PHE A 179 -4.37 -4.31 21.79
N TYR A 180 -3.29 -3.57 22.08
CA TYR A 180 -2.07 -4.12 22.67
C TYR A 180 -2.31 -4.64 24.09
N ASP A 181 -2.95 -3.83 24.94
CA ASP A 181 -3.19 -4.14 26.36
C ASP A 181 -4.15 -5.33 26.54
N GLY A 182 -5.15 -5.43 25.67
CA GLY A 182 -6.20 -6.45 25.73
C GLY A 182 -5.98 -7.70 24.89
N GLU A 183 -4.83 -7.87 24.26
CA GLU A 183 -4.56 -8.98 23.34
C GLU A 183 -4.49 -10.33 24.09
N GLN A 184 -5.11 -11.35 23.51
CA GLN A 184 -4.91 -12.76 23.87
C GLN A 184 -4.58 -13.53 22.59
N SER A 185 -3.73 -14.55 22.68
CA SER A 185 -3.33 -15.35 21.53
C SER A 185 -3.06 -16.80 21.90
N ILE A 186 -3.36 -17.72 20.97
CA ILE A 186 -3.03 -19.14 21.08
C ILE A 186 -2.58 -19.69 19.72
N THR A 187 -1.69 -20.68 19.76
CA THR A 187 -1.44 -21.60 18.63
C THR A 187 -2.36 -22.82 18.77
N LEU A 188 -3.12 -23.16 17.74
CA LEU A 188 -3.98 -24.35 17.74
C LEU A 188 -3.18 -25.66 17.72
N ASP A 189 -3.74 -26.69 18.35
CA ASP A 189 -3.21 -28.05 18.41
C ASP A 189 -3.81 -29.01 17.37
N LYS A 190 -4.87 -28.58 16.68
CA LYS A 190 -5.56 -29.28 15.60
C LYS A 190 -6.42 -28.31 14.80
N ALA A 191 -6.81 -28.71 13.59
CA ALA A 191 -7.79 -27.98 12.79
C ALA A 191 -9.16 -27.97 13.49
N ARG A 192 -9.84 -26.82 13.44
CA ARG A 192 -11.12 -26.56 14.11
C ARG A 192 -11.97 -25.59 13.30
N THR A 193 -13.28 -25.64 13.46
CA THR A 193 -14.18 -24.59 12.94
C THR A 193 -14.69 -23.79 14.13
N VAL A 194 -14.54 -22.46 14.09
CA VAL A 194 -14.93 -21.60 15.21
C VAL A 194 -15.99 -20.58 14.81
N ARG A 195 -16.70 -20.10 15.81
CA ARG A 195 -17.60 -18.94 15.72
C ARG A 195 -17.17 -17.83 16.65
N MET A 196 -17.48 -16.59 16.25
CA MET A 196 -17.37 -15.41 17.09
C MET A 196 -18.74 -15.06 17.65
N GLU A 197 -18.86 -15.03 18.97
CA GLU A 197 -20.10 -14.73 19.68
C GLU A 197 -19.87 -13.74 20.83
N ARG A 198 -20.93 -13.04 21.23
CA ARG A 198 -20.96 -12.25 22.47
C ARG A 198 -22.08 -12.76 23.36
N VAL A 199 -21.74 -13.10 24.59
CA VAL A 199 -22.72 -13.38 25.64
C VAL A 199 -23.06 -12.08 26.36
N ALA A 200 -24.29 -11.62 26.21
CA ALA A 200 -24.79 -10.44 26.90
C ALA A 200 -24.92 -10.68 28.41
N GLU A 201 -25.05 -9.61 29.18
CA GLU A 201 -25.19 -9.67 30.65
C GLU A 201 -26.42 -10.47 31.12
N ASP A 202 -27.45 -10.58 30.28
CA ASP A 202 -28.65 -11.38 30.53
C ASP A 202 -28.51 -12.87 30.11
N GLY A 203 -27.35 -13.26 29.59
CA GLY A 203 -27.06 -14.60 29.09
C GLY A 203 -27.41 -14.82 27.61
N THR A 204 -27.98 -13.83 26.91
CA THR A 204 -28.30 -13.94 25.48
C THR A 204 -27.02 -14.06 24.64
N ILE A 205 -26.96 -15.08 23.78
CA ILE A 205 -25.83 -15.30 22.87
C ILE A 205 -26.13 -14.63 21.53
N ASN A 206 -25.29 -13.66 21.15
CA ASN A 206 -25.33 -13.01 19.86
C ASN A 206 -24.17 -13.52 19.01
N VAL A 207 -24.47 -14.22 17.93
CA VAL A 207 -23.44 -14.76 17.01
C VAL A 207 -23.16 -13.75 15.91
N PHE A 208 -21.90 -13.36 15.75
CA PHE A 208 -21.47 -12.37 14.76
C PHE A 208 -20.93 -13.02 13.49
N LYS A 209 -20.29 -14.18 13.63
CA LYS A 209 -19.74 -14.94 12.51
C LYS A 209 -19.63 -16.42 12.87
N THR A 210 -20.03 -17.28 11.96
CA THR A 210 -19.89 -18.74 12.04
C THR A 210 -18.98 -19.27 10.93
N GLY A 211 -18.59 -20.54 11.01
CA GLY A 211 -17.90 -21.26 9.95
C GLY A 211 -16.48 -20.76 9.67
N ILE A 212 -15.79 -20.20 10.68
CA ILE A 212 -14.40 -19.77 10.53
C ILE A 212 -13.51 -21.02 10.60
N ALA A 213 -13.12 -21.54 9.44
CA ALA A 213 -12.23 -22.69 9.35
C ALA A 213 -10.80 -22.29 9.74
N LEU A 214 -10.25 -22.99 10.74
CA LEU A 214 -8.90 -22.85 11.25
C LEU A 214 -8.10 -24.11 11.00
N LEU A 215 -6.83 -23.95 10.63
CA LEU A 215 -5.89 -25.04 10.37
C LEU A 215 -5.15 -25.47 11.64
N ASP A 216 -4.60 -26.68 11.60
CA ASP A 216 -3.63 -27.12 12.60
C ASP A 216 -2.45 -26.12 12.68
N LYS A 217 -1.98 -25.83 13.90
CA LYS A 217 -0.90 -24.87 14.20
C LYS A 217 -1.16 -23.43 13.76
N GLU A 218 -2.36 -23.07 13.33
CA GLU A 218 -2.72 -21.67 13.06
C GLU A 218 -2.70 -20.89 14.38
N VAL A 219 -2.18 -19.65 14.33
CA VAL A 219 -2.21 -18.72 15.46
C VAL A 219 -3.46 -17.86 15.30
N ILE A 220 -4.22 -17.73 16.38
CA ILE A 220 -5.38 -16.85 16.44
C ILE A 220 -5.27 -15.91 17.63
N ASP A 221 -5.81 -14.72 17.45
CA ASP A 221 -5.75 -13.66 18.45
C ASP A 221 -7.14 -13.06 18.66
N LEU A 222 -7.44 -12.71 19.91
CA LEU A 222 -8.60 -11.90 20.29
C LEU A 222 -8.09 -10.60 20.90
N MET A 223 -8.50 -9.47 20.34
CA MET A 223 -8.09 -8.15 20.81
C MET A 223 -9.32 -7.24 20.93
N PHE A 224 -9.25 -6.25 21.82
CA PHE A 224 -10.27 -5.21 21.92
C PHE A 224 -9.66 -3.82 22.17
N MET A 225 -10.41 -2.79 21.83
CA MET A 225 -10.12 -1.40 22.16
C MET A 225 -11.33 -0.82 22.88
N SER A 226 -11.10 -0.37 24.11
CA SER A 226 -12.13 0.27 24.94
C SER A 226 -12.45 1.66 24.40
N LYS A 227 -13.71 1.89 24.04
CA LYS A 227 -14.20 3.21 23.63
C LYS A 227 -14.04 4.22 24.75
N LYS A 228 -14.33 3.82 25.99
CA LYS A 228 -14.21 4.70 27.15
C LYS A 228 -12.77 5.18 27.33
N ALA A 229 -11.81 4.24 27.35
CA ALA A 229 -10.39 4.57 27.47
C ALA A 229 -9.91 5.44 26.30
N LEU A 230 -10.39 5.17 25.08
CA LEU A 230 -10.06 5.95 23.88
C LEU A 230 -10.56 7.41 23.97
N LEU A 231 -11.79 7.62 24.44
CA LEU A 231 -12.35 8.97 24.60
C LEU A 231 -11.63 9.76 25.71
N GLU A 232 -11.33 9.12 26.83
CA GLU A 232 -10.53 9.71 27.92
C GLU A 232 -9.11 10.07 27.45
N PHE A 233 -8.49 9.19 26.68
CA PHE A 233 -7.21 9.45 26.02
C PHE A 233 -7.28 10.67 25.11
N TYR A 234 -8.26 10.75 24.20
CA TYR A 234 -8.38 11.90 23.29
C TYR A 234 -8.58 13.21 24.01
N GLU A 235 -9.46 13.27 25.02
CA GLU A 235 -9.69 14.50 25.76
C GLU A 235 -8.40 14.97 26.46
N ARG A 236 -7.67 14.04 27.09
CA ARG A 236 -6.38 14.34 27.73
C ARG A 236 -5.33 14.82 26.74
N GLU A 237 -5.13 14.11 25.63
CA GLU A 237 -4.10 14.45 24.66
C GLU A 237 -4.40 15.75 23.89
N MET A 238 -5.69 16.05 23.66
CA MET A 238 -6.10 17.33 23.08
C MET A 238 -5.80 18.49 24.02
N GLU A 239 -6.09 18.32 25.33
CA GLU A 239 -5.83 19.35 26.32
C GLU A 239 -4.33 19.58 26.53
N ASP A 240 -3.56 18.50 26.69
CA ASP A 240 -2.09 18.58 26.80
C ASP A 240 -1.47 19.27 25.57
N CYS A 241 -1.95 18.93 24.36
CA CYS A 241 -1.48 19.57 23.13
C CYS A 241 -1.81 21.07 23.08
N ARG A 242 -2.98 21.46 23.59
CA ARG A 242 -3.41 22.86 23.67
C ARG A 242 -2.54 23.66 24.63
N GLU A 243 -2.24 23.09 25.80
CA GLU A 243 -1.35 23.70 26.79
C GLU A 243 0.10 23.81 26.30
N ALA A 244 0.60 22.78 25.62
CA ALA A 244 1.93 22.76 25.02
C ALA A 244 2.08 23.73 23.82
N GLY A 245 0.96 24.14 23.21
CA GLY A 245 0.95 25.09 22.08
C GLY A 245 1.51 24.51 20.77
N ILE A 246 1.49 23.19 20.60
CA ILE A 246 1.91 22.49 19.39
C ILE A 246 0.69 22.04 18.55
N LEU A 247 0.93 21.49 17.36
CA LEU A 247 -0.16 20.98 16.51
C LEU A 247 -0.63 19.60 16.99
N PHE A 248 -1.94 19.40 17.05
CA PHE A 248 -2.54 18.08 17.19
C PHE A 248 -2.65 17.43 15.81
N SER A 249 -2.16 16.21 15.66
CA SER A 249 -2.32 15.41 14.45
C SER A 249 -2.69 13.97 14.80
N LEU A 250 -3.68 13.42 14.10
CA LEU A 250 -4.13 12.04 14.20
C LEU A 250 -3.59 11.24 13.02
N HIS A 251 -2.93 10.12 13.33
CA HIS A 251 -2.31 9.23 12.36
C HIS A 251 -2.90 7.84 12.51
N VAL A 252 -3.81 7.48 11.61
CA VAL A 252 -4.48 6.17 11.56
C VAL A 252 -4.44 5.62 10.15
N LYS A 253 -4.98 4.41 9.94
CA LYS A 253 -4.99 3.72 8.64
C LYS A 253 -6.40 3.34 8.17
N ALA A 254 -7.29 4.33 8.04
CA ALA A 254 -8.72 4.11 7.85
C ALA A 254 -9.10 3.38 6.55
N THR A 255 -8.36 3.60 5.46
CA THR A 255 -8.62 2.95 4.17
C THR A 255 -8.39 1.44 4.21
N MET A 256 -7.36 1.00 4.91
CA MET A 256 -7.02 -0.42 5.03
C MET A 256 -7.82 -1.07 6.17
N MET A 257 -7.81 -0.46 7.36
CA MET A 257 -8.58 -0.93 8.51
C MET A 257 -10.04 -0.46 8.44
N LYS A 258 -10.77 -0.94 7.43
CA LYS A 258 -12.09 -0.44 6.99
C LYS A 258 -13.18 -0.38 8.06
N VAL A 259 -13.04 -1.15 9.15
CA VAL A 259 -14.02 -1.18 10.24
C VAL A 259 -13.50 -0.38 11.45
N SER A 260 -12.36 -0.77 12.02
CA SER A 260 -11.89 -0.22 13.29
C SER A 260 -11.46 1.25 13.18
N HIS A 261 -10.63 1.61 12.21
CA HIS A 261 -10.01 2.93 12.17
C HIS A 261 -10.97 4.08 11.82
N PRO A 262 -11.99 3.91 10.97
CA PRO A 262 -13.05 4.91 10.82
C PRO A 262 -13.79 5.21 12.14
N ILE A 263 -14.03 4.21 12.99
CA ILE A 263 -14.64 4.40 14.32
C ILE A 263 -13.70 5.18 15.23
N VAL A 264 -12.44 4.76 15.31
CA VAL A 264 -11.39 5.45 16.09
C VAL A 264 -11.22 6.91 15.66
N PHE A 265 -11.26 7.17 14.35
CA PHE A 265 -11.21 8.51 13.77
C PHE A 265 -12.46 9.33 14.12
N GLY A 266 -13.66 8.76 13.96
CA GLY A 266 -14.91 9.44 14.29
C GLY A 266 -15.00 9.83 15.76
N HIS A 267 -14.45 9.01 16.67
CA HIS A 267 -14.32 9.36 18.08
C HIS A 267 -13.40 10.56 18.31
N ALA A 268 -12.29 10.68 17.59
CA ALA A 268 -11.44 11.88 17.67
C ALA A 268 -12.20 13.14 17.21
N VAL A 269 -12.91 13.05 16.08
CA VAL A 269 -13.69 14.17 15.53
C VAL A 269 -14.78 14.62 16.53
N LYS A 270 -15.56 13.67 17.04
CA LYS A 270 -16.63 13.95 18.03
C LYS A 270 -16.05 14.54 19.32
N THR A 271 -14.88 14.09 19.77
CA THR A 271 -14.22 14.62 20.97
C THR A 271 -13.74 16.05 20.75
N TYR A 272 -13.14 16.34 19.58
CA TYR A 272 -12.67 17.67 19.24
C TYR A 272 -13.83 18.68 19.16
N TYR A 273 -14.90 18.33 18.43
CA TYR A 273 -16.08 19.18 18.24
C TYR A 273 -17.20 18.92 19.26
N LYS A 274 -16.87 18.44 20.47
CA LYS A 274 -17.86 17.93 21.43
C LYS A 274 -19.02 18.89 21.71
N ASP A 275 -18.75 20.19 21.81
CA ASP A 275 -19.77 21.18 22.16
C ASP A 275 -20.78 21.36 21.01
N ALA A 276 -20.31 21.36 19.77
CA ALA A 276 -21.16 21.40 18.58
C ALA A 276 -22.00 20.11 18.45
N PHE A 277 -21.40 18.93 18.70
CA PHE A 277 -22.13 17.65 18.69
C PHE A 277 -23.15 17.53 19.82
N ASN A 278 -22.86 18.06 21.01
CA ASN A 278 -23.80 18.08 22.11
C ASN A 278 -25.01 18.97 21.82
N LYS A 279 -24.80 20.10 21.12
CA LYS A 279 -25.86 21.04 20.75
C LYS A 279 -26.70 20.56 19.56
N HIS A 280 -26.07 20.04 18.52
CA HIS A 280 -26.71 19.72 17.24
C HIS A 280 -26.89 18.22 16.98
N GLY A 281 -26.55 17.36 17.94
CA GLY A 281 -26.50 15.90 17.75
C GLY A 281 -27.79 15.29 17.21
N ALA A 282 -28.96 15.68 17.73
CA ALA A 282 -30.24 15.18 17.24
C ALA A 282 -30.50 15.53 15.77
N LEU A 283 -30.13 16.75 15.35
CA LEU A 283 -30.22 17.18 13.95
C LEU A 283 -29.20 16.41 13.09
N PHE A 284 -27.99 16.19 13.60
CA PHE A 284 -26.98 15.41 12.90
C PHE A 284 -27.41 13.96 12.68
N ASP A 285 -28.08 13.35 13.66
CA ASP A 285 -28.65 12.02 13.55
C ASP A 285 -29.81 11.98 12.53
N GLU A 286 -30.69 12.98 12.51
CA GLU A 286 -31.77 13.11 11.52
C GLU A 286 -31.23 13.23 10.08
N LEU A 287 -30.15 13.99 9.90
CA LEU A 287 -29.47 14.12 8.60
C LEU A 287 -28.60 12.89 8.27
N GLY A 288 -28.48 11.93 9.17
CA GLY A 288 -27.64 10.74 9.02
C GLY A 288 -26.15 11.08 8.89
N ILE A 289 -25.67 12.14 9.55
CA ILE A 289 -24.27 12.56 9.48
C ILE A 289 -23.38 11.52 10.19
N ASN A 290 -22.43 10.96 9.44
CA ASN A 290 -21.46 9.99 9.97
C ASN A 290 -20.03 10.52 9.82
N VAL A 291 -19.50 11.09 10.90
CA VAL A 291 -18.13 11.63 10.93
C VAL A 291 -17.02 10.57 10.98
N ASN A 292 -17.37 9.28 11.01
CA ASN A 292 -16.39 8.23 10.72
C ASN A 292 -15.85 8.38 9.27
N ASN A 293 -16.60 9.06 8.39
CA ASN A 293 -16.20 9.41 7.02
C ASN A 293 -15.52 10.79 6.91
N GLY A 294 -15.25 11.49 8.02
CA GLY A 294 -14.65 12.82 7.98
C GLY A 294 -15.64 13.98 8.10
N MET A 295 -15.10 15.15 8.40
CA MET A 295 -15.85 16.41 8.43
C MET A 295 -16.36 16.82 7.05
N ALA A 296 -15.74 16.35 5.96
CA ALA A 296 -16.23 16.58 4.59
C ALA A 296 -17.70 16.15 4.44
N SER A 297 -18.05 14.96 4.94
CA SER A 297 -19.43 14.45 4.90
C SER A 297 -20.41 15.31 5.71
N LEU A 298 -19.94 15.89 6.83
CA LEU A 298 -20.75 16.83 7.61
C LEU A 298 -21.01 18.11 6.80
N TYR A 299 -19.96 18.71 6.24
CA TYR A 299 -20.07 19.94 5.45
C TYR A 299 -20.96 19.78 4.21
N GLU A 300 -20.89 18.63 3.53
CA GLU A 300 -21.76 18.30 2.40
C GLU A 300 -23.23 18.28 2.82
N LYS A 301 -23.57 17.63 3.93
CA LYS A 301 -24.96 17.48 4.39
C LYS A 301 -25.55 18.79 4.93
N ILE A 302 -24.78 19.59 5.66
CA ILE A 302 -25.28 20.88 6.16
C ILE A 302 -25.43 21.93 5.05
N ALA A 303 -24.82 21.72 3.88
CA ALA A 303 -24.98 22.62 2.74
C ALA A 303 -26.42 22.64 2.18
N GLU A 304 -27.18 21.57 2.42
CA GLU A 304 -28.59 21.45 2.03
C GLU A 304 -29.56 22.16 3.00
N LEU A 305 -29.07 22.59 4.17
CA LEU A 305 -29.87 23.25 5.19
C LEU A 305 -30.12 24.74 4.88
N PRO A 306 -31.17 25.36 5.48
CA PRO A 306 -31.34 26.80 5.46
C PRO A 306 -30.09 27.53 5.97
N ALA A 307 -29.73 28.63 5.32
CA ALA A 307 -28.50 29.37 5.59
C ALA A 307 -28.33 29.75 7.08
N SER A 308 -29.40 30.13 7.77
CA SER A 308 -29.34 30.49 9.20
C SER A 308 -28.92 29.32 10.09
N LEU A 309 -29.39 28.11 9.80
CA LEU A 309 -29.06 26.91 10.57
C LEU A 309 -27.65 26.41 10.21
N ARG A 310 -27.28 26.48 8.93
CA ARG A 310 -25.92 26.17 8.48
C ARG A 310 -24.89 27.09 9.14
N GLU A 311 -25.11 28.40 9.11
CA GLU A 311 -24.22 29.40 9.73
C GLU A 311 -24.12 29.23 11.25
N GLU A 312 -25.22 28.84 11.91
CA GLU A 312 -25.18 28.50 13.34
C GLU A 312 -24.28 27.30 13.62
N ILE A 313 -24.42 26.22 12.85
CA ILE A 313 -23.58 25.01 12.98
C ILE A 313 -22.11 25.36 12.71
N GLU A 314 -21.81 26.06 11.62
CA GLU A 314 -20.45 26.47 11.26
C GLU A 314 -19.82 27.34 12.35
N ARG A 315 -20.56 28.30 12.90
CA ARG A 315 -20.09 29.12 14.02
C ARG A 315 -19.77 28.28 15.25
N ASP A 316 -20.60 27.31 15.60
CA ASP A 316 -20.37 26.46 16.78
C ASP A 316 -19.18 25.50 16.57
N LEU A 317 -18.96 25.03 15.34
CA LEU A 317 -17.75 24.28 14.97
C LEU A 317 -16.48 25.16 15.09
N HIS A 318 -16.55 26.40 14.62
CA HIS A 318 -15.45 27.36 14.77
C HIS A 318 -15.19 27.73 16.24
N ALA A 319 -16.23 27.84 17.07
CA ALA A 319 -16.09 28.08 18.50
C ALA A 319 -15.30 26.96 19.19
N CYS A 320 -15.51 25.69 18.79
CA CYS A 320 -14.70 24.57 19.29
C CYS A 320 -13.22 24.77 18.95
N GLN A 321 -12.89 25.22 17.74
CA GLN A 321 -11.51 25.42 17.29
C GLN A 321 -10.74 26.47 18.11
N VAL A 322 -11.44 27.44 18.73
CA VAL A 322 -10.83 28.46 19.59
C VAL A 322 -10.34 27.87 20.93
N HIS A 323 -11.05 26.87 21.45
CA HIS A 323 -10.79 26.27 22.76
C HIS A 323 -10.13 24.88 22.68
N ARG A 324 -9.81 24.42 21.47
CA ARG A 324 -9.14 23.14 21.20
C ARG A 324 -7.73 23.37 20.64
N PRO A 325 -6.84 22.36 20.67
CA PRO A 325 -5.51 22.51 20.09
C PRO A 325 -5.59 22.81 18.59
N ARG A 326 -4.60 23.53 18.07
CA ARG A 326 -4.47 23.77 16.63
C ARG A 326 -4.31 22.43 15.91
N LEU A 327 -5.07 22.20 14.85
CA LEU A 327 -4.97 20.98 14.05
C LEU A 327 -3.88 21.09 12.96
N ALA A 328 -3.24 19.97 12.67
CA ALA A 328 -2.47 19.81 11.46
C ALA A 328 -3.36 19.92 10.21
N MET A 329 -2.79 20.47 9.15
CA MET A 329 -3.47 20.71 7.87
C MET A 329 -2.96 19.76 6.80
N VAL A 330 -3.89 19.28 5.98
CA VAL A 330 -3.61 18.59 4.72
C VAL A 330 -3.37 19.61 3.62
N ASP A 331 -4.23 20.63 3.54
CA ASP A 331 -4.10 21.79 2.64
C ASP A 331 -4.59 23.05 3.37
N SER A 332 -3.64 23.87 3.83
CA SER A 332 -3.92 25.11 4.56
C SER A 332 -4.61 26.17 3.69
N SER A 333 -4.34 26.19 2.38
CA SER A 333 -4.95 27.17 1.46
C SER A 333 -6.44 26.95 1.25
N LYS A 334 -6.89 25.70 1.39
CA LYS A 334 -8.29 25.28 1.26
C LYS A 334 -8.98 25.03 2.60
N GLY A 335 -8.28 25.22 3.72
CA GLY A 335 -8.81 24.90 5.05
C GLY A 335 -9.04 23.40 5.29
N ILE A 336 -8.37 22.52 4.55
CA ILE A 336 -8.50 21.06 4.70
C ILE A 336 -7.64 20.63 5.90
N THR A 337 -8.31 20.30 7.00
CA THR A 337 -7.67 19.85 8.25
C THR A 337 -7.41 18.34 8.21
N ASN A 338 -6.62 17.84 9.18
CA ASN A 338 -6.42 16.41 9.43
C ASN A 338 -7.73 15.64 9.75
N PHE A 339 -8.82 16.33 10.10
CA PHE A 339 -10.15 15.72 10.32
C PHE A 339 -11.08 15.80 9.10
N HIS A 340 -10.61 16.33 7.96
CA HIS A 340 -11.45 16.50 6.78
C HIS A 340 -11.91 15.15 6.19
N SER A 341 -10.97 14.23 5.96
CA SER A 341 -11.24 12.85 5.56
C SER A 341 -10.30 11.88 6.29
N PRO A 342 -10.81 10.70 6.73
CA PRO A 342 -9.99 9.70 7.42
C PRO A 342 -8.92 9.05 6.53
N SER A 343 -9.00 9.23 5.21
CA SER A 343 -8.01 8.72 4.25
C SER A 343 -6.92 9.73 3.87
N ASP A 344 -7.02 10.99 4.30
CA ASP A 344 -6.07 12.04 3.89
C ASP A 344 -4.72 11.89 4.60
N VAL A 345 -4.74 11.50 5.87
CA VAL A 345 -3.53 11.34 6.71
C VAL A 345 -3.41 9.89 7.13
N ILE A 346 -2.65 9.12 6.35
CA ILE A 346 -2.44 7.70 6.55
C ILE A 346 -1.12 7.48 7.29
N VAL A 347 -1.15 6.77 8.42
CA VAL A 347 -0.03 6.65 9.37
C VAL A 347 1.33 6.29 8.74
N ASP A 348 1.36 5.30 7.85
CA ASP A 348 2.54 4.80 7.16
C ASP A 348 3.19 5.84 6.25
N ALA A 349 2.43 6.70 5.59
CA ALA A 349 2.97 7.77 4.76
C ALA A 349 3.21 9.08 5.53
N SER A 350 2.28 9.41 6.43
CA SER A 350 2.28 10.68 7.16
C SER A 350 3.35 10.75 8.24
N MET A 351 3.61 9.65 8.96
CA MET A 351 4.65 9.64 10.00
C MET A 351 6.05 9.82 9.40
N PRO A 352 6.48 9.09 8.34
CA PRO A 352 7.75 9.35 7.69
C PRO A 352 7.85 10.73 7.06
N ALA A 353 6.77 11.26 6.47
CA ALA A 353 6.77 12.61 5.92
C ALA A 353 6.99 13.68 7.01
N MET A 354 6.34 13.53 8.17
CA MET A 354 6.53 14.40 9.34
C MET A 354 7.96 14.28 9.88
N ILE A 355 8.48 13.06 10.00
CA ILE A 355 9.85 12.80 10.49
C ILE A 355 10.89 13.37 9.53
N ARG A 356 10.75 13.15 8.22
CA ARG A 356 11.59 13.73 7.18
C ARG A 356 11.58 15.26 7.22
N SER A 357 10.46 15.88 7.58
CA SER A 357 10.30 17.33 7.66
C SER A 357 10.85 17.95 8.96
N GLY A 358 11.74 17.25 9.68
CA GLY A 358 12.33 17.73 10.93
C GLY A 358 11.36 17.64 12.12
N GLY A 359 10.41 16.70 12.06
CA GLY A 359 9.41 16.50 13.10
C GLY A 359 8.26 17.50 13.02
N LYS A 360 7.88 17.98 11.84
CA LYS A 360 6.93 19.09 11.70
C LYS A 360 5.78 18.80 10.75
N MET A 361 4.65 19.46 10.98
CA MET A 361 3.48 19.46 10.13
C MET A 361 2.96 20.87 9.87
N TRP A 362 2.14 21.03 8.84
CA TRP A 362 1.59 22.33 8.44
C TRP A 362 0.44 22.75 9.35
N GLY A 363 0.48 24.00 9.83
CA GLY A 363 -0.62 24.66 10.52
C GLY A 363 -1.52 25.45 9.57
N ALA A 364 -2.63 25.97 10.10
CA ALA A 364 -3.63 26.75 9.34
C ALA A 364 -3.06 28.03 8.69
N ASP A 365 -1.97 28.58 9.21
CA ASP A 365 -1.26 29.74 8.68
C ASP A 365 -0.24 29.39 7.58
N GLY A 366 -0.21 28.13 7.13
CA GLY A 366 0.68 27.68 6.07
C GLY A 366 2.15 27.61 6.49
N LYS A 367 2.44 27.45 7.78
CA LYS A 367 3.80 27.26 8.31
C LYS A 367 3.94 25.91 9.01
N MET A 368 5.18 25.43 9.13
CA MET A 368 5.48 24.16 9.78
C MET A 368 5.74 24.35 11.29
N TYR A 369 5.15 23.48 12.11
CA TYR A 369 5.27 23.49 13.57
C TYR A 369 5.54 22.08 14.09
N ASP A 370 6.10 22.00 15.29
CA ASP A 370 6.14 20.75 16.06
C ASP A 370 4.71 20.25 16.32
N CYS A 371 4.56 18.94 16.46
CA CYS A 371 3.25 18.30 16.60
C CYS A 371 3.24 17.15 17.62
N LYS A 372 2.07 16.96 18.24
CA LYS A 372 1.70 15.74 18.94
C LYS A 372 1.07 14.79 17.92
N ALA A 373 1.83 13.78 17.52
CA ALA A 373 1.40 12.74 16.59
C ALA A 373 0.62 11.65 17.34
N VAL A 374 -0.69 11.83 17.41
CA VAL A 374 -1.61 10.92 18.10
C VAL A 374 -1.84 9.65 17.28
N MET A 375 -1.50 8.53 17.88
CA MET A 375 -1.65 7.17 17.36
C MET A 375 -2.24 6.31 18.49
N PRO A 376 -3.58 6.20 18.61
CA PRO A 376 -4.19 5.61 19.80
C PRO A 376 -3.73 4.18 20.11
N GLU A 377 -3.63 3.33 19.08
CA GLU A 377 -3.12 1.97 19.21
C GLU A 377 -1.59 1.98 19.45
N SER A 378 -1.18 1.52 20.63
CA SER A 378 0.21 1.47 21.06
C SER A 378 1.03 0.36 20.42
N THR A 379 0.36 -0.65 19.83
CA THR A 379 0.97 -1.83 19.22
C THR A 379 2.20 -1.48 18.39
N PHE A 380 2.04 -0.52 17.48
CA PHE A 380 3.08 -0.10 16.54
C PHE A 380 3.51 1.37 16.69
N ALA A 381 2.79 2.19 17.47
CA ALA A 381 3.12 3.61 17.67
C ALA A 381 4.51 3.83 18.28
N ARG A 382 4.93 2.90 19.13
CA ARG A 382 6.18 2.97 19.92
C ARG A 382 7.44 3.04 19.05
N ILE A 383 7.43 2.46 17.84
CA ILE A 383 8.59 2.50 16.93
C ILE A 383 8.85 3.92 16.41
N TYR A 384 7.78 4.69 16.15
CA TYR A 384 7.91 6.05 15.66
C TYR A 384 8.39 6.99 16.76
N GLN A 385 7.95 6.79 18.01
CA GLN A 385 8.50 7.52 19.14
C GLN A 385 10.01 7.30 19.26
N GLU A 386 10.47 6.06 19.06
CA GLU A 386 11.89 5.73 19.14
C GLU A 386 12.71 6.40 18.03
N MET A 387 12.18 6.42 16.80
CA MET A 387 12.75 7.17 15.68
C MET A 387 12.83 8.67 15.99
N ILE A 388 11.76 9.28 16.50
CA ILE A 388 11.74 10.70 16.89
C ILE A 388 12.79 10.98 17.95
N ASN A 389 12.89 10.14 18.98
CA ASN A 389 13.91 10.27 20.03
C ASN A 389 15.33 10.20 19.44
N PHE A 390 15.57 9.27 18.52
CA PHE A 390 16.84 9.13 17.83
C PHE A 390 17.19 10.39 17.04
N CYS A 391 16.27 10.90 16.22
CA CYS A 391 16.51 12.10 15.41
C CYS A 391 16.70 13.36 16.26
N LYS A 392 15.96 13.51 17.37
CA LYS A 392 16.20 14.62 18.31
C LYS A 392 17.63 14.62 18.82
N TRP A 393 18.16 13.46 19.20
CA TRP A 393 19.50 13.36 19.80
C TRP A 393 20.62 13.44 18.76
N HIS A 394 20.47 12.76 17.62
CA HIS A 394 21.52 12.57 16.61
C HIS A 394 21.40 13.50 15.39
N GLY A 395 20.31 14.26 15.26
CA GLY A 395 19.99 15.03 14.05
C GLY A 395 19.26 14.21 13.00
N ASN A 396 19.00 14.82 11.83
CA ASN A 396 18.38 14.14 10.70
C ASN A 396 19.35 13.13 10.06
N PHE A 397 18.80 12.11 9.40
CA PHE A 397 19.60 11.20 8.58
C PHE A 397 20.22 11.92 7.38
N ASP A 398 21.34 11.38 6.91
CA ASP A 398 22.06 11.82 5.73
C ASP A 398 21.95 10.75 4.62
N PRO A 399 21.15 10.99 3.56
CA PRO A 399 20.97 10.07 2.45
C PRO A 399 22.27 9.69 1.73
N THR A 400 23.33 10.51 1.83
CA THR A 400 24.61 10.26 1.16
C THR A 400 25.43 9.17 1.83
N THR A 401 25.27 8.99 3.14
CA THR A 401 26.09 8.07 3.96
C THR A 401 25.28 6.96 4.63
N MET A 402 23.98 7.15 4.85
CA MET A 402 23.17 6.17 5.57
C MET A 402 23.08 4.81 4.84
N GLY A 403 22.99 3.76 5.64
CA GLY A 403 22.75 2.39 5.15
C GLY A 403 21.35 2.22 4.59
N THR A 404 20.91 0.97 4.44
CA THR A 404 19.55 0.62 4.04
C THR A 404 18.89 -0.37 4.98
N VAL A 405 17.57 -0.30 5.08
CA VAL A 405 16.76 -1.22 5.89
C VAL A 405 15.76 -1.96 5.01
N PRO A 406 16.17 -3.09 4.39
CA PRO A 406 15.25 -3.99 3.71
C PRO A 406 14.22 -4.58 4.68
N ASN A 407 13.10 -5.05 4.15
CA ASN A 407 12.07 -5.72 4.92
C ASN A 407 11.71 -7.09 4.33
N VAL A 408 11.62 -8.08 5.22
CA VAL A 408 11.03 -9.39 4.97
C VAL A 408 9.72 -9.46 5.76
N GLY A 409 8.59 -9.33 5.06
CA GLY A 409 7.28 -9.12 5.68
C GLY A 409 6.36 -10.33 5.59
N LEU A 410 5.86 -10.80 6.72
CA LEU A 410 4.81 -11.82 6.81
C LEU A 410 3.50 -11.25 6.26
N MET A 411 2.93 -11.85 5.22
CA MET A 411 1.70 -11.34 4.60
C MET A 411 0.85 -12.37 3.85
N ALA A 412 1.42 -13.52 3.52
CA ALA A 412 0.74 -14.52 2.71
C ALA A 412 -0.60 -14.92 3.35
N GLN A 413 -1.60 -15.18 2.50
CA GLN A 413 -2.93 -15.64 2.94
C GLN A 413 -3.64 -14.70 3.93
N LYS A 414 -3.45 -13.38 3.77
CA LYS A 414 -4.06 -12.33 4.61
C LYS A 414 -3.67 -12.45 6.09
N ALA A 415 -2.38 -12.67 6.35
CA ALA A 415 -1.86 -12.77 7.70
C ALA A 415 -2.23 -11.57 8.59
N GLU A 416 -2.52 -11.85 9.86
CA GLU A 416 -2.70 -10.89 10.96
C GLU A 416 -3.90 -9.93 10.74
N GLU A 417 -3.73 -8.61 10.92
CA GLU A 417 -4.81 -7.61 10.88
C GLU A 417 -5.43 -7.45 9.48
N TYR A 418 -4.69 -7.73 8.41
CA TYR A 418 -5.21 -7.61 7.03
C TYR A 418 -6.28 -8.66 6.74
N GLY A 419 -6.28 -9.77 7.48
CA GLY A 419 -7.32 -10.79 7.43
C GLY A 419 -8.50 -10.52 8.35
N SER A 420 -8.48 -9.48 9.19
CA SER A 420 -9.46 -9.34 10.28
C SER A 420 -10.73 -8.57 9.92
N HIS A 421 -10.83 -8.00 8.71
CA HIS A 421 -11.93 -7.09 8.35
C HIS A 421 -13.31 -7.69 8.55
N ASP A 422 -13.48 -8.95 8.18
CA ASP A 422 -14.73 -9.70 8.30
C ASP A 422 -14.94 -10.33 9.68
N LYS A 423 -14.03 -10.04 10.62
CA LYS A 423 -13.93 -10.52 12.01
C LYS A 423 -13.69 -9.37 12.98
N THR A 424 -14.04 -8.14 12.59
CA THR A 424 -13.92 -6.94 13.43
C THR A 424 -15.33 -6.38 13.63
N PHE A 425 -15.71 -6.12 14.88
CA PHE A 425 -17.06 -5.69 15.23
C PHE A 425 -17.01 -4.56 16.27
N GLU A 426 -17.98 -3.65 16.19
CA GLU A 426 -18.31 -2.72 17.27
C GLU A 426 -19.36 -3.39 18.17
N ALA A 427 -19.11 -3.44 19.48
CA ALA A 427 -20.04 -4.05 20.42
C ALA A 427 -21.31 -3.19 20.57
N SER A 428 -22.47 -3.75 20.20
CA SER A 428 -23.76 -3.05 20.35
C SER A 428 -24.13 -2.78 21.82
N ASP A 429 -23.73 -3.71 22.70
CA ASP A 429 -24.01 -3.75 24.14
C ASP A 429 -22.89 -4.49 24.88
N SER A 430 -22.82 -4.31 26.20
CA SER A 430 -21.79 -4.94 27.05
C SER A 430 -21.99 -6.46 27.18
N GLY A 431 -20.89 -7.20 27.37
CA GLY A 431 -20.91 -8.64 27.56
C GLY A 431 -19.53 -9.28 27.49
N ILE A 432 -19.49 -10.58 27.20
CA ILE A 432 -18.26 -11.35 27.00
C ILE A 432 -18.16 -11.75 25.53
N ALA A 433 -17.19 -11.18 24.82
CA ALA A 433 -16.83 -11.59 23.46
C ALA A 433 -16.01 -12.88 23.52
N ARG A 434 -16.34 -13.86 22.67
CA ARG A 434 -15.75 -15.20 22.68
C ARG A 434 -15.42 -15.69 21.28
N ILE A 435 -14.36 -16.48 21.21
CA ILE A 435 -14.08 -17.39 20.09
C ILE A 435 -14.35 -18.81 20.58
N VAL A 436 -15.31 -19.49 19.96
CA VAL A 436 -15.83 -20.78 20.42
C VAL A 436 -15.71 -21.82 19.32
N ASP A 437 -15.22 -22.99 19.67
CA ASP A 437 -15.21 -24.16 18.78
C ASP A 437 -16.65 -24.63 18.50
N GLU A 438 -17.03 -24.72 17.23
CA GLU A 438 -18.41 -25.03 16.85
C GLU A 438 -18.82 -26.47 17.16
N GLU A 439 -17.88 -27.41 17.12
CA GLU A 439 -18.17 -28.84 17.32
C GLU A 439 -18.30 -29.19 18.81
N THR A 440 -17.42 -28.64 19.64
CA THR A 440 -17.30 -28.98 21.08
C THR A 440 -17.92 -27.95 22.01
N ASN A 441 -18.20 -26.74 21.51
CA ASN A 441 -18.54 -25.56 22.31
C ASN A 441 -17.46 -25.15 23.34
N GLU A 442 -16.22 -25.56 23.12
CA GLU A 442 -15.07 -25.10 23.91
C GLU A 442 -14.82 -23.61 23.63
N VAL A 443 -14.74 -22.80 24.70
CA VAL A 443 -14.33 -21.39 24.61
C VAL A 443 -12.81 -21.36 24.52
N LEU A 444 -12.28 -20.91 23.38
CA LEU A 444 -10.84 -20.83 23.12
C LEU A 444 -10.23 -19.55 23.69
N LEU A 445 -10.89 -18.41 23.44
CA LEU A 445 -10.49 -17.09 23.89
C LEU A 445 -11.74 -16.32 24.32
N GLU A 446 -11.64 -15.53 25.39
CA GLU A 446 -12.75 -14.66 25.82
C GLU A 446 -12.27 -13.37 26.47
N GLN A 447 -13.03 -12.30 26.24
CA GLN A 447 -12.73 -10.98 26.75
C GLN A 447 -14.01 -10.20 27.04
N ARG A 448 -14.04 -9.48 28.16
CA ARG A 448 -15.16 -8.58 28.48
C ARG A 448 -15.09 -7.35 27.57
N VAL A 449 -16.22 -6.98 26.99
CA VAL A 449 -16.38 -5.81 26.11
C VAL A 449 -17.56 -4.96 26.59
N GLU A 450 -17.46 -3.65 26.43
CA GLU A 450 -18.53 -2.68 26.71
C GLU A 450 -19.14 -2.14 25.41
N LYS A 451 -20.31 -1.49 25.54
CA LYS A 451 -20.98 -0.85 24.40
C LYS A 451 -20.07 0.16 23.68
N GLY A 452 -19.89 -0.06 22.38
CA GLY A 452 -19.07 0.75 21.49
C GLY A 452 -17.60 0.37 21.46
N ASP A 453 -17.17 -0.62 22.25
CA ASP A 453 -15.82 -1.17 22.14
C ASP A 453 -15.65 -1.88 20.79
N ILE A 454 -14.43 -1.81 20.26
CA ILE A 454 -14.08 -2.48 19.01
C ILE A 454 -13.37 -3.77 19.40
N TRP A 455 -13.82 -4.92 18.90
CA TRP A 455 -13.14 -6.19 19.11
C TRP A 455 -12.88 -6.88 17.78
N ARG A 456 -11.75 -7.58 17.68
CA ARG A 456 -11.30 -8.22 16.45
C ARG A 456 -10.66 -9.57 16.70
N MET A 457 -10.80 -10.46 15.72
CA MET A 457 -10.03 -11.69 15.63
C MET A 457 -9.05 -11.62 14.46
N CYS A 458 -7.79 -11.90 14.75
CA CYS A 458 -6.70 -12.04 13.77
C CYS A 458 -6.32 -13.52 13.61
N GLN A 459 -5.70 -13.84 12.47
CA GLN A 459 -5.28 -15.20 12.14
C GLN A 459 -3.97 -15.17 11.36
N VAL A 460 -3.08 -16.12 11.64
CA VAL A 460 -1.90 -16.36 10.80
C VAL A 460 -1.58 -17.84 10.73
N LYS A 461 -1.51 -18.34 9.50
CA LYS A 461 -1.32 -19.76 9.21
C LYS A 461 0.15 -20.15 9.36
N ASP A 462 0.37 -21.42 9.66
CA ASP A 462 1.71 -21.94 9.92
C ASP A 462 2.60 -21.99 8.67
N GLU A 463 2.06 -22.38 7.50
CA GLU A 463 2.81 -22.44 6.25
C GLU A 463 3.36 -21.05 5.83
N PRO A 464 2.58 -19.94 5.88
CA PRO A 464 3.12 -18.58 5.74
C PRO A 464 4.26 -18.22 6.71
N ILE A 465 4.22 -18.67 7.96
CA ILE A 465 5.27 -18.37 8.95
C ILE A 465 6.56 -19.12 8.61
N GLN A 466 6.46 -20.39 8.21
CA GLN A 466 7.61 -21.17 7.75
C GLN A 466 8.27 -20.53 6.52
N ASP A 467 7.47 -20.14 5.53
CA ASP A 467 7.97 -19.45 4.33
C ASP A 467 8.63 -18.11 4.68
N TRP A 468 8.06 -17.35 5.61
CA TRP A 468 8.62 -16.07 6.07
C TRP A 468 9.98 -16.24 6.74
N VAL A 469 10.15 -17.26 7.60
CA VAL A 469 11.45 -17.59 8.22
C VAL A 469 12.46 -18.03 7.17
N LYS A 470 12.05 -18.88 6.23
CA LYS A 470 12.88 -19.32 5.09
C LYS A 470 13.36 -18.13 4.25
N LEU A 471 12.45 -17.20 3.95
CA LEU A 471 12.76 -15.99 3.19
C LEU A 471 13.78 -15.11 3.94
N ALA A 472 13.59 -14.93 5.25
CA ALA A 472 14.51 -14.16 6.09
C ALA A 472 15.93 -14.74 6.08
N VAL A 473 16.08 -16.06 6.27
CA VAL A 473 17.38 -16.74 6.21
C VAL A 473 18.02 -16.62 4.82
N ARG A 474 17.24 -16.84 3.76
CA ARG A 474 17.71 -16.69 2.38
C ARG A 474 18.26 -15.29 2.13
N ARG A 475 17.52 -14.24 2.51
CA ARG A 475 17.94 -12.85 2.32
C ARG A 475 19.16 -12.49 3.15
N ALA A 476 19.25 -12.97 4.39
CA ALA A 476 20.45 -12.79 5.22
C ALA A 476 21.70 -13.30 4.49
N ARG A 477 21.60 -14.49 3.88
CA ARG A 477 22.70 -15.15 3.18
C ARG A 477 23.04 -14.48 1.86
N GLU A 478 22.05 -14.17 1.03
CA GLU A 478 22.23 -13.52 -0.27
C GLU A 478 22.85 -12.12 -0.15
N SER A 479 22.54 -11.39 0.91
CA SER A 479 23.01 -10.02 1.12
C SER A 479 24.13 -9.88 2.16
N ASN A 480 24.52 -10.97 2.83
CA ASN A 480 25.46 -10.96 3.95
C ASN A 480 25.14 -9.85 4.99
N THR A 481 23.85 -9.70 5.31
CA THR A 481 23.33 -8.61 6.16
C THR A 481 22.61 -9.19 7.38
N PRO A 482 22.81 -8.64 8.59
CA PRO A 482 22.07 -9.03 9.78
C PRO A 482 20.55 -8.97 9.59
N VAL A 483 19.84 -10.00 10.05
CA VAL A 483 18.37 -10.02 10.11
C VAL A 483 17.93 -9.91 11.57
N ILE A 484 17.04 -8.96 11.83
CA ILE A 484 16.38 -8.83 13.13
C ILE A 484 14.91 -9.16 12.94
N PHE A 485 14.41 -10.12 13.69
CA PHE A 485 12.97 -10.40 13.83
C PHE A 485 12.38 -9.44 14.87
N TRP A 486 11.43 -8.60 14.46
CA TRP A 486 10.82 -7.57 15.31
C TRP A 486 9.60 -8.15 16.00
N LEU A 487 9.83 -8.85 17.11
CA LEU A 487 8.81 -9.54 17.88
C LEU A 487 8.94 -9.16 19.36
N ASP A 488 7.93 -8.45 19.86
CA ASP A 488 7.73 -8.03 21.24
C ASP A 488 7.28 -9.21 22.09
N PRO A 489 8.12 -9.73 23.00
CA PRO A 489 7.75 -10.87 23.84
C PRO A 489 6.61 -10.57 24.82
N TYR A 490 6.25 -9.29 25.00
CA TYR A 490 5.13 -8.87 25.84
C TYR A 490 3.79 -8.89 25.10
N ARG A 491 3.78 -9.05 23.78
CA ARG A 491 2.56 -9.29 22.99
C ARG A 491 2.27 -10.78 22.91
N PRO A 492 1.09 -11.26 23.34
CA PRO A 492 0.73 -12.67 23.20
C PRO A 492 0.87 -13.20 21.77
N HIS A 493 0.44 -12.43 20.77
CA HIS A 493 0.56 -12.82 19.36
C HIS A 493 2.02 -13.04 18.94
N GLU A 494 2.86 -12.02 19.16
CA GLU A 494 4.26 -12.09 18.76
C GLU A 494 5.04 -13.12 19.59
N ASN A 495 4.61 -13.42 20.82
CA ASN A 495 5.17 -14.51 21.62
C ASN A 495 4.87 -15.89 21.02
N GLU A 496 3.68 -16.12 20.45
CA GLU A 496 3.41 -17.33 19.66
C GLU A 496 4.28 -17.39 18.39
N LEU A 497 4.49 -16.25 17.71
CA LEU A 497 5.40 -16.16 16.57
C LEU A 497 6.86 -16.45 16.95
N ILE A 498 7.34 -15.96 18.10
CA ILE A 498 8.70 -16.22 18.60
C ILE A 498 8.94 -17.73 18.71
N LYS A 499 7.99 -18.49 19.28
CA LYS A 499 8.09 -19.95 19.39
C LYS A 499 8.25 -20.61 18.02
N LYS A 500 7.48 -20.15 17.03
CA LYS A 500 7.53 -20.67 15.65
C LYS A 500 8.84 -20.30 14.96
N VAL A 501 9.30 -19.05 15.05
CA VAL A 501 10.58 -18.61 14.49
C VAL A 501 11.74 -19.41 15.07
N GLN A 502 11.80 -19.58 16.40
CA GLN A 502 12.84 -20.37 17.05
C GLN A 502 12.81 -21.86 16.65
N THR A 503 11.62 -22.38 16.30
CA THR A 503 11.48 -23.74 15.81
C THR A 503 12.00 -23.85 14.39
N TYR A 504 11.50 -23.02 13.47
CA TYR A 504 11.79 -23.13 12.04
C TYR A 504 13.18 -22.63 11.63
N LEU A 505 13.82 -21.77 12.44
CA LEU A 505 15.23 -21.45 12.22
C LEU A 505 16.15 -22.69 12.31
N LYS A 506 15.72 -23.76 13.01
CA LYS A 506 16.49 -25.02 13.10
C LYS A 506 16.42 -25.86 11.83
N ASP A 507 15.45 -25.59 10.96
CA ASP A 507 15.28 -26.29 9.68
C ASP A 507 16.14 -25.67 8.56
N HIS A 508 16.92 -24.64 8.88
CA HIS A 508 17.75 -23.92 7.93
C HIS A 508 19.20 -23.84 8.38
N ASP A 509 20.11 -23.79 7.41
CA ASP A 509 21.51 -23.51 7.68
C ASP A 509 21.67 -22.02 8.04
N THR A 510 22.00 -21.77 9.31
CA THR A 510 22.23 -20.45 9.89
C THR A 510 23.69 -20.18 10.20
N GLU A 511 24.61 -21.08 9.81
CA GLU A 511 26.04 -20.90 10.04
C GLU A 511 26.55 -19.64 9.33
N GLY A 512 27.30 -18.81 10.05
CA GLY A 512 27.85 -17.54 9.55
C GLY A 512 26.82 -16.40 9.41
N LEU A 513 25.54 -16.63 9.72
CA LEU A 513 24.50 -15.59 9.67
C LEU A 513 24.33 -14.92 11.04
N HIS A 514 24.05 -13.62 11.04
CA HIS A 514 23.64 -12.88 12.23
C HIS A 514 22.13 -12.71 12.22
N ILE A 515 21.43 -13.53 13.00
CA ILE A 515 19.97 -13.52 13.11
C ILE A 515 19.61 -13.37 14.59
N GLU A 516 18.85 -12.32 14.93
CA GLU A 516 18.38 -12.07 16.30
C GLU A 516 16.88 -11.80 16.35
N ILE A 517 16.28 -12.00 17.53
CA ILE A 517 14.89 -11.68 17.83
C ILE A 517 14.89 -10.56 18.87
N MET A 518 14.22 -9.44 18.57
CA MET A 518 14.14 -8.28 19.45
C MET A 518 12.73 -7.71 19.47
N SER A 519 12.32 -7.16 20.62
CA SER A 519 11.10 -6.35 20.69
C SER A 519 11.17 -5.20 19.67
N GLN A 520 10.04 -4.80 19.11
CA GLN A 520 9.94 -3.77 18.08
C GLN A 520 10.75 -2.48 18.40
N VAL A 521 10.67 -1.98 19.64
CA VAL A 521 11.40 -0.76 20.06
C VAL A 521 12.91 -0.97 20.08
N ARG A 522 13.40 -2.11 20.62
CA ARG A 522 14.82 -2.45 20.62
C ARG A 522 15.36 -2.67 19.21
N ALA A 523 14.58 -3.37 18.38
CA ALA A 523 14.91 -3.61 16.98
C ALA A 523 15.03 -2.29 16.21
N MET A 524 14.10 -1.35 16.45
CA MET A 524 14.17 0.01 15.91
C MET A 524 15.47 0.70 16.34
N ARG A 525 15.76 0.82 17.65
CA ARG A 525 17.02 1.43 18.14
C ARG A 525 18.27 0.82 17.49
N TYR A 526 18.39 -0.50 17.50
CA TYR A 526 19.52 -1.23 16.92
C TYR A 526 19.69 -0.90 15.42
N THR A 527 18.58 -0.89 14.69
CA THR A 527 18.54 -0.56 13.26
C THR A 527 18.96 0.88 13.01
N LEU A 528 18.46 1.84 13.79
CA LEU A 528 18.79 3.26 13.65
C LEU A 528 20.27 3.54 13.91
N GLU A 529 20.84 2.87 14.92
CA GLU A 529 22.26 2.96 15.22
C GLU A 529 23.14 2.44 14.08
N ARG A 530 22.73 1.39 13.39
CA ARG A 530 23.46 0.82 12.26
C ARG A 530 23.29 1.67 11.00
N VAL A 531 22.06 2.04 10.66
CA VAL A 531 21.75 2.78 9.43
C VAL A 531 22.41 4.16 9.44
N ALA A 532 22.47 4.84 10.59
CA ALA A 532 23.19 6.11 10.73
C ALA A 532 24.70 6.00 10.50
N ARG A 533 25.27 4.79 10.62
CA ARG A 533 26.70 4.49 10.42
C ARG A 533 26.99 3.89 9.04
N GLY A 534 26.02 3.93 8.12
CA GLY A 534 26.18 3.36 6.78
C GLY A 534 26.04 1.84 6.72
N LEU A 535 25.55 1.20 7.78
CA LEU A 535 25.39 -0.26 7.85
C LEU A 535 23.95 -0.68 7.59
N ASP A 536 23.78 -1.78 6.88
CA ASP A 536 22.47 -2.31 6.50
C ASP A 536 21.93 -3.25 7.57
N THR A 537 20.60 -3.32 7.70
CA THR A 537 19.92 -4.26 8.62
C THR A 537 18.61 -4.72 8.00
N ILE A 538 18.39 -6.03 7.86
CA ILE A 538 17.11 -6.55 7.39
C ILE A 538 16.13 -6.60 8.57
N SER A 539 14.97 -6.00 8.38
CA SER A 539 13.84 -6.12 9.30
C SER A 539 12.94 -7.29 8.87
N ALA A 540 12.86 -8.35 9.67
CA ALA A 540 11.87 -9.41 9.49
C ALA A 540 10.67 -9.12 10.40
N THR A 541 9.51 -8.82 9.83
CA THR A 541 8.36 -8.30 10.59
C THR A 541 7.02 -8.91 10.19
N GLY A 542 6.01 -8.75 11.05
CA GLY A 542 4.60 -8.91 10.72
C GLY A 542 4.12 -7.95 9.61
N ASN A 543 2.86 -8.12 9.21
CA ASN A 543 2.20 -7.48 8.08
C ASN A 543 2.08 -5.96 8.25
N ILE A 544 1.65 -5.48 9.41
CA ILE A 544 1.50 -4.04 9.67
C ILE A 544 2.88 -3.35 9.67
N LEU A 545 3.86 -3.93 10.38
CA LEU A 545 5.22 -3.39 10.42
C LEU A 545 5.91 -3.44 9.05
N ARG A 546 5.64 -4.45 8.21
CA ARG A 546 6.10 -4.45 6.82
C ARG A 546 5.67 -3.17 6.13
N ASP A 547 4.40 -2.82 6.23
CA ASP A 547 3.88 -1.60 5.61
C ASP A 547 4.56 -0.35 6.18
N TYR A 548 4.63 -0.24 7.52
CA TYR A 548 5.15 0.97 8.15
C TYR A 548 6.64 1.19 7.86
N LEU A 549 7.45 0.13 7.93
CA LEU A 549 8.89 0.22 7.74
C LEU A 549 9.27 0.39 6.26
N THR A 550 8.49 -0.19 5.34
CA THR A 550 8.72 -0.05 3.90
C THR A 550 8.25 1.30 3.32
N ASP A 551 7.55 2.11 4.11
CA ASP A 551 7.43 3.56 3.85
C ASP A 551 8.49 4.36 4.62
N LEU A 552 8.69 4.07 5.90
CA LEU A 552 9.57 4.85 6.78
C LEU A 552 11.00 4.96 6.28
N PHE A 553 11.69 3.84 6.12
CA PHE A 553 13.10 3.88 5.73
C PHE A 553 13.29 4.36 4.29
N PRO A 554 12.51 3.91 3.29
CA PRO A 554 12.64 4.41 1.93
C PRO A 554 12.38 5.91 1.78
N ILE A 555 11.43 6.49 2.52
CA ILE A 555 11.21 7.94 2.50
C ILE A 555 12.43 8.70 3.05
N LEU A 556 13.10 8.16 4.07
CA LEU A 556 14.32 8.77 4.64
C LEU A 556 15.56 8.53 3.76
N GLU A 557 15.63 7.39 3.09
CA GLU A 557 16.77 6.99 2.27
C GLU A 557 16.74 7.56 0.85
N LEU A 558 15.55 7.60 0.25
CA LEU A 558 15.34 7.85 -1.18
C LEU A 558 14.42 9.06 -1.43
N GLY A 559 13.82 9.63 -0.37
CA GLY A 559 12.87 10.73 -0.45
C GLY A 559 11.45 10.30 -0.86
N THR A 560 11.25 9.01 -1.16
CA THR A 560 9.99 8.40 -1.57
C THR A 560 10.06 6.87 -1.41
N SER A 561 8.94 6.24 -1.08
CA SER A 561 8.78 4.78 -1.05
C SER A 561 8.39 4.19 -2.41
N ALA A 562 8.13 5.02 -3.42
CA ALA A 562 7.73 4.57 -4.76
C ALA A 562 8.88 3.92 -5.56
N LYS A 563 10.14 4.13 -5.18
CA LYS A 563 11.33 3.65 -5.91
C LYS A 563 11.92 2.39 -5.27
N MET A 564 11.06 1.47 -4.87
CA MET A 564 11.41 0.25 -4.13
C MET A 564 11.11 -0.99 -4.98
N LEU A 565 11.92 -2.03 -4.81
CA LEU A 565 11.56 -3.39 -5.23
C LEU A 565 10.55 -3.96 -4.25
N SER A 566 9.52 -4.62 -4.78
CA SER A 566 8.52 -5.33 -4.01
C SER A 566 8.31 -6.71 -4.63
N VAL A 567 9.16 -7.65 -4.22
CA VAL A 567 9.13 -9.03 -4.68
C VAL A 567 8.27 -9.85 -3.73
N VAL A 568 7.47 -10.74 -4.28
CA VAL A 568 6.62 -11.69 -3.57
C VAL A 568 6.96 -13.08 -4.09
N PRO A 569 7.91 -13.79 -3.45
CA PRO A 569 8.16 -15.19 -3.74
C PRO A 569 6.90 -15.97 -3.36
N LEU A 570 6.21 -16.53 -4.35
CA LEU A 570 4.99 -17.28 -4.13
C LEU A 570 5.36 -18.60 -3.43
N MET A 571 4.54 -19.01 -2.46
CA MET A 571 4.85 -20.16 -1.60
C MET A 571 5.03 -21.47 -2.39
N LYS A 572 4.39 -21.57 -3.56
CA LYS A 572 4.51 -22.74 -4.45
C LYS A 572 5.70 -22.70 -5.41
N GLY A 573 6.51 -21.64 -5.39
CA GLY A 573 7.78 -21.54 -6.12
C GLY A 573 7.84 -20.45 -7.19
N GLY A 574 6.68 -19.94 -7.64
CA GLY A 574 6.62 -18.84 -8.59
C GLY A 574 7.04 -17.48 -8.01
N GLY A 575 7.00 -16.45 -8.84
CA GLY A 575 7.34 -15.07 -8.49
C GLY A 575 6.24 -14.08 -8.88
N LEU A 576 5.90 -13.19 -7.95
CA LEU A 576 5.09 -12.01 -8.20
C LEU A 576 5.95 -10.76 -7.92
N PHE A 577 6.02 -9.84 -8.88
CA PHE A 577 6.88 -8.66 -8.86
C PHE A 577 6.00 -7.41 -8.93
N GLU A 578 5.78 -6.76 -7.79
CA GLU A 578 5.02 -5.52 -7.73
C GLU A 578 5.90 -4.35 -8.14
N THR A 579 5.45 -3.57 -9.12
CA THR A 579 6.18 -2.42 -9.69
C THR A 579 6.15 -1.19 -8.78
N GLY A 580 5.50 -1.24 -7.62
CA GLY A 580 5.50 -0.16 -6.65
C GLY A 580 4.43 -0.32 -5.58
N ALA A 581 4.62 0.36 -4.45
CA ALA A 581 3.69 0.34 -3.32
C ALA A 581 2.56 1.38 -3.42
N GLY A 582 2.59 2.27 -4.42
CA GLY A 582 1.63 3.37 -4.59
C GLY A 582 0.32 2.99 -5.29
N GLY A 583 -0.58 3.97 -5.42
CA GLY A 583 -1.83 3.84 -6.22
C GLY A 583 -1.63 4.12 -7.71
N SER A 584 -2.73 4.18 -8.47
CA SER A 584 -2.78 4.32 -9.93
C SER A 584 -2.75 5.77 -10.46
N ALA A 585 -2.60 6.75 -9.56
CA ALA A 585 -2.33 8.18 -9.84
C ALA A 585 -3.33 8.89 -10.79
N PRO A 586 -4.60 9.11 -10.38
CA PRO A 586 -5.63 9.75 -11.21
C PRO A 586 -5.25 11.16 -11.72
N LYS A 587 -4.49 11.93 -10.93
CA LYS A 587 -4.03 13.28 -11.32
C LYS A 587 -3.05 13.27 -12.50
N HIS A 588 -2.41 12.13 -12.80
CA HIS A 588 -1.52 12.01 -13.95
C HIS A 588 -2.34 11.82 -15.23
N VAL A 589 -3.45 11.09 -15.14
CA VAL A 589 -4.42 10.94 -16.24
C VAL A 589 -5.02 12.30 -16.61
N GLN A 590 -5.42 13.10 -15.61
CA GLN A 590 -5.93 14.46 -15.84
C GLN A 590 -4.94 15.31 -16.64
N GLN A 591 -3.66 15.33 -16.24
CA GLN A 591 -2.62 16.07 -16.98
C GLN A 591 -2.42 15.53 -18.41
N LEU A 592 -2.48 14.21 -18.61
CA LEU A 592 -2.41 13.65 -19.95
C LEU A 592 -3.60 14.09 -20.81
N LEU A 593 -4.83 14.08 -20.27
CA LEU A 593 -6.02 14.49 -21.00
C LEU A 593 -6.03 15.99 -21.32
N GLU A 594 -5.59 16.84 -20.38
CA GLU A 594 -5.58 18.29 -20.53
C GLU A 594 -4.41 18.79 -21.39
N GLU A 595 -3.23 18.20 -21.21
CA GLU A 595 -1.97 18.76 -21.70
C GLU A 595 -1.10 17.74 -22.46
N ASN A 596 -1.57 16.51 -22.66
CA ASN A 596 -0.81 15.43 -23.30
C ASN A 596 0.59 15.24 -22.71
N HIS A 597 0.69 15.28 -21.38
CA HIS A 597 1.93 15.03 -20.66
C HIS A 597 1.68 14.02 -19.53
N LEU A 598 2.34 12.86 -19.59
CA LEU A 598 2.23 11.84 -18.55
C LEU A 598 3.46 11.84 -17.65
N ARG A 599 3.33 12.40 -16.45
CA ARG A 599 4.40 12.44 -15.43
C ARG A 599 4.54 11.16 -14.58
N TRP A 600 4.03 10.02 -15.06
CA TRP A 600 4.15 8.74 -14.37
C TRP A 600 5.58 8.20 -14.48
N ASP A 601 6.22 7.90 -13.36
CA ASP A 601 7.58 7.35 -13.31
C ASP A 601 7.53 5.81 -13.32
N SER A 602 7.88 5.22 -14.46
CA SER A 602 7.89 3.77 -14.68
C SER A 602 9.14 3.07 -14.12
N LEU A 603 9.98 3.75 -13.33
CA LEU A 603 11.16 3.15 -12.71
C LEU A 603 10.85 1.82 -12.00
N GLY A 604 9.74 1.77 -11.27
CA GLY A 604 9.34 0.56 -10.58
C GLY A 604 8.97 -0.61 -11.52
N GLU A 605 8.49 -0.31 -12.73
CA GLU A 605 8.25 -1.32 -13.78
C GLU A 605 9.58 -1.89 -14.30
N PHE A 606 10.60 -1.05 -14.47
CA PHE A 606 11.94 -1.47 -14.92
C PHE A 606 12.60 -2.40 -13.89
N LEU A 607 12.47 -2.02 -12.62
CA LEU A 607 13.00 -2.78 -11.49
C LEU A 607 12.30 -4.14 -11.33
N ALA A 608 10.96 -4.18 -11.43
CA ALA A 608 10.21 -5.43 -11.36
C ALA A 608 10.49 -6.35 -12.55
N LEU A 609 10.66 -5.79 -13.75
CA LEU A 609 11.05 -6.55 -14.94
C LEU A 609 12.45 -7.16 -14.78
N THR A 610 13.39 -6.42 -14.18
CA THR A 610 14.74 -6.93 -13.89
C THR A 610 14.67 -8.16 -13.00
N GLU A 611 13.97 -8.09 -11.87
CA GLU A 611 13.82 -9.23 -10.95
C GLU A 611 13.02 -10.39 -11.57
N SER A 612 12.01 -10.08 -12.40
CA SER A 612 11.25 -11.08 -13.16
C SER A 612 12.16 -11.86 -14.12
N LEU A 613 13.08 -11.17 -14.81
CA LEU A 613 14.06 -11.80 -15.70
C LEU A 613 15.11 -12.61 -14.93
N GLU A 614 15.59 -12.11 -13.78
CA GLU A 614 16.47 -12.88 -12.90
C GLU A 614 15.81 -14.16 -12.37
N HIS A 615 14.52 -14.09 -12.05
CA HIS A 615 13.75 -15.24 -11.61
C HIS A 615 13.67 -16.31 -12.69
N LEU A 616 13.39 -15.93 -13.95
CA LEU A 616 13.43 -16.87 -15.08
C LEU A 616 14.84 -17.41 -15.33
N ALA A 617 15.86 -16.57 -15.18
CA ALA A 617 17.24 -17.01 -15.34
C ALA A 617 17.60 -18.14 -14.36
N LYS A 618 17.14 -18.05 -13.11
CA LYS A 618 17.37 -19.05 -12.07
C LYS A 618 16.47 -20.28 -12.22
N ASN A 619 15.16 -20.08 -12.38
CA ASN A 619 14.20 -21.19 -12.38
C ASN A 619 14.17 -21.98 -13.69
N ASP A 620 14.31 -21.30 -14.82
CA ASP A 620 14.28 -21.94 -16.15
C ASP A 620 15.67 -22.18 -16.72
N ASN A 621 16.73 -21.85 -15.96
CA ASN A 621 18.12 -21.91 -16.41
C ASN A 621 18.35 -21.12 -17.72
N ASN A 622 17.72 -19.95 -17.85
CA ASN A 622 17.78 -19.12 -19.04
C ASN A 622 18.93 -18.09 -18.96
N ALA A 623 20.08 -18.43 -19.54
CA ALA A 623 21.25 -17.56 -19.55
C ALA A 623 21.02 -16.22 -20.30
N LYS A 624 20.20 -16.20 -21.36
CA LYS A 624 19.85 -14.95 -22.06
C LYS A 624 19.00 -14.03 -21.17
N ALA A 625 18.08 -14.59 -20.38
CA ALA A 625 17.30 -13.83 -19.40
C ALA A 625 18.20 -13.16 -18.35
N LYS A 626 19.27 -13.85 -17.90
CA LYS A 626 20.26 -13.26 -17.00
C LYS A 626 20.94 -12.03 -17.60
N ILE A 627 21.40 -12.13 -18.84
CA ILE A 627 22.05 -11.01 -19.54
C ILE A 627 21.07 -9.85 -19.72
N LEU A 628 19.81 -10.13 -20.09
CA LEU A 628 18.76 -9.12 -20.18
C LEU A 628 18.54 -8.41 -18.85
N ALA A 629 18.50 -9.15 -17.73
CA ALA A 629 18.36 -8.56 -16.39
C ALA A 629 19.57 -7.70 -16.01
N ASP A 630 20.79 -8.24 -16.13
CA ASP A 630 22.03 -7.55 -15.74
C ASP A 630 22.24 -6.26 -16.57
N THR A 631 21.86 -6.27 -17.86
CA THR A 631 21.91 -5.10 -18.74
C THR A 631 20.79 -4.09 -18.46
N LEU A 632 19.59 -4.55 -18.08
CA LEU A 632 18.48 -3.68 -17.69
C LEU A 632 18.76 -2.93 -16.38
N ASP A 633 19.40 -3.58 -15.40
CA ASP A 633 19.82 -2.94 -14.14
C ASP A 633 20.81 -1.79 -14.41
N ARG A 634 21.82 -2.03 -15.26
CA ARG A 634 22.80 -1.00 -15.67
C ARG A 634 22.17 0.12 -16.51
N ALA A 635 21.25 -0.21 -17.41
CA ALA A 635 20.50 0.77 -18.18
C ALA A 635 19.65 1.66 -17.27
N THR A 636 19.05 1.07 -16.23
CA THR A 636 18.27 1.79 -15.21
C THR A 636 19.17 2.70 -14.38
N GLU A 637 20.37 2.26 -13.98
CA GLU A 637 21.36 3.13 -13.31
C GLU A 637 21.76 4.31 -14.20
N THR A 638 22.05 4.07 -15.48
CA THR A 638 22.39 5.13 -16.46
C THR A 638 21.24 6.12 -16.65
N LEU A 639 20.00 5.64 -16.75
CA LEU A 639 18.80 6.48 -16.83
C LEU A 639 18.69 7.43 -15.63
N LEU A 640 18.92 6.90 -14.43
CA LEU A 640 18.88 7.70 -13.20
C LEU A 640 20.02 8.71 -13.15
N LEU A 641 21.26 8.31 -13.45
CA LEU A 641 22.43 9.21 -13.42
C LEU A 641 22.35 10.35 -14.43
N ASN A 642 21.70 10.12 -15.57
CA ASN A 642 21.50 11.12 -16.61
C ASN A 642 20.20 11.94 -16.42
N ASP A 643 19.51 11.76 -15.30
CA ASP A 643 18.25 12.44 -14.94
C ASP A 643 17.18 12.33 -16.05
N LYS A 644 17.05 11.13 -16.62
CA LYS A 644 16.07 10.83 -17.70
C LYS A 644 14.75 10.27 -17.17
N SER A 645 14.42 10.57 -15.92
CA SER A 645 13.07 10.36 -15.36
C SER A 645 12.08 11.41 -15.89
N PRO A 646 10.77 11.12 -15.87
CA PRO A 646 9.75 12.09 -16.31
C PRO A 646 9.78 13.37 -15.47
N SER A 647 9.77 14.51 -16.14
CA SER A 647 9.48 15.80 -15.52
C SER A 647 8.00 15.89 -15.13
N ARG A 648 7.68 16.87 -14.29
CA ARG A 648 6.30 17.22 -13.94
C ARG A 648 5.71 18.29 -14.86
N LYS A 649 6.55 18.94 -15.68
CA LYS A 649 6.20 20.10 -16.49
C LYS A 649 5.96 19.70 -17.94
N THR A 650 4.81 20.10 -18.47
CA THR A 650 4.46 19.94 -19.88
C THR A 650 5.47 20.68 -20.76
N GLY A 651 5.89 20.02 -21.85
CA GLY A 651 6.94 20.47 -22.76
C GLY A 651 8.34 19.93 -22.42
N GLU A 652 8.52 19.37 -21.21
CA GLU A 652 9.73 18.64 -20.82
C GLU A 652 9.52 17.12 -21.02
N LEU A 653 10.57 16.32 -20.77
CA LEU A 653 10.53 14.87 -20.91
C LEU A 653 9.41 14.27 -20.04
N ASP A 654 8.59 13.39 -20.62
CA ASP A 654 7.52 12.69 -19.90
C ASP A 654 7.78 11.16 -19.84
N ASN A 655 6.80 10.39 -19.38
CA ASN A 655 6.86 8.93 -19.30
C ASN A 655 7.34 8.26 -20.59
N ARG A 656 6.80 8.66 -21.75
CA ARG A 656 7.14 8.07 -23.06
C ARG A 656 8.60 8.34 -23.41
N GLY A 657 9.07 9.55 -23.10
CA GLY A 657 10.48 9.91 -23.23
C GLY A 657 11.40 9.07 -22.36
N SER A 658 11.00 8.80 -21.10
CA SER A 658 11.78 7.93 -20.21
C SER A 658 11.88 6.49 -20.73
N HIS A 659 10.81 5.95 -21.36
CA HIS A 659 10.82 4.63 -21.98
C HIS A 659 11.76 4.56 -23.18
N PHE A 660 11.80 5.60 -24.00
CA PHE A 660 12.76 5.71 -25.09
C PHE A 660 14.20 5.68 -24.57
N TYR A 661 14.52 6.49 -23.55
CA TYR A 661 15.86 6.51 -22.98
C TYR A 661 16.25 5.16 -22.37
N LEU A 662 15.33 4.50 -21.66
CA LEU A 662 15.60 3.15 -21.15
C LEU A 662 15.88 2.17 -22.28
N ALA A 663 15.05 2.16 -23.34
CA ALA A 663 15.25 1.27 -24.48
C ALA A 663 16.61 1.51 -25.17
N MET A 664 17.01 2.77 -25.31
CA MET A 664 18.30 3.15 -25.88
C MET A 664 19.47 2.65 -25.01
N TYR A 665 19.45 2.95 -23.71
CA TYR A 665 20.51 2.51 -22.79
C TYR A 665 20.56 0.98 -22.67
N TRP A 666 19.40 0.31 -22.66
CA TRP A 666 19.34 -1.15 -22.59
C TRP A 666 19.90 -1.80 -23.86
N ALA A 667 19.56 -1.27 -25.04
CA ALA A 667 20.14 -1.73 -26.30
C ALA A 667 21.66 -1.50 -26.35
N GLN A 668 22.15 -0.37 -25.84
CA GLN A 668 23.59 -0.08 -25.73
C GLN A 668 24.31 -1.07 -24.81
N GLU A 669 23.77 -1.35 -23.62
CA GLU A 669 24.32 -2.33 -22.68
C GLU A 669 24.34 -3.76 -23.29
N LEU A 670 23.31 -4.14 -24.02
CA LEU A 670 23.22 -5.42 -24.73
C LEU A 670 24.16 -5.52 -25.93
N ALA A 671 24.44 -4.40 -26.60
CA ALA A 671 25.43 -4.31 -27.68
C ALA A 671 26.88 -4.24 -27.14
N ALA A 672 27.08 -3.81 -25.90
CA ALA A 672 28.39 -3.66 -25.28
C ALA A 672 28.88 -4.95 -24.59
N GLN A 673 27.97 -5.75 -23.99
CA GLN A 673 28.34 -6.99 -23.28
C GLN A 673 29.08 -8.00 -24.16
N ASP A 674 29.88 -8.87 -23.52
CA ASP A 674 30.72 -9.89 -24.17
C ASP A 674 30.35 -11.33 -23.74
N GLU A 675 29.24 -11.50 -23.03
CA GLU A 675 28.75 -12.78 -22.52
C GLU A 675 28.00 -13.61 -23.58
N ASN A 676 27.31 -12.95 -24.51
CA ASN A 676 26.57 -13.60 -25.59
C ASN A 676 26.69 -12.83 -26.92
N SER A 677 27.40 -13.43 -27.89
CA SER A 677 27.67 -12.82 -29.19
C SER A 677 26.43 -12.67 -30.08
N GLU A 678 25.42 -13.54 -29.92
CA GLU A 678 24.17 -13.49 -30.70
C GLU A 678 23.33 -12.27 -30.28
N LEU A 679 23.10 -12.10 -28.97
CA LEU A 679 22.43 -10.92 -28.43
C LEU A 679 23.20 -9.64 -28.80
N LYS A 680 24.52 -9.66 -28.67
CA LYS A 680 25.37 -8.52 -29.06
C LYS A 680 25.13 -8.11 -30.52
N ALA A 681 25.15 -9.07 -31.43
CA ALA A 681 24.94 -8.83 -32.86
C ALA A 681 23.50 -8.37 -33.18
N GLN A 682 22.49 -8.90 -32.47
CA GLN A 682 21.09 -8.52 -32.66
C GLN A 682 20.81 -7.09 -32.17
N PHE A 683 21.38 -6.69 -31.02
CA PHE A 683 21.14 -5.38 -30.42
C PHE A 683 22.04 -4.26 -30.95
N ALA A 684 23.20 -4.55 -31.55
CA ALA A 684 24.08 -3.52 -32.09
C ALA A 684 23.42 -2.61 -33.15
N PRO A 685 22.66 -3.12 -34.16
CA PRO A 685 21.92 -2.27 -35.08
C PRO A 685 20.82 -1.45 -34.41
N LEU A 686 20.14 -2.01 -33.41
CA LEU A 686 19.09 -1.31 -32.67
C LEU A 686 19.68 -0.14 -31.87
N ALA A 687 20.77 -0.39 -31.13
CA ALA A 687 21.47 0.63 -30.34
C ALA A 687 21.91 1.80 -31.23
N GLN A 688 22.53 1.50 -32.38
CA GLN A 688 22.96 2.52 -33.34
C GLN A 688 21.78 3.32 -33.92
N LYS A 689 20.66 2.66 -34.25
CA LYS A 689 19.46 3.34 -34.76
C LYS A 689 18.84 4.26 -33.70
N LEU A 690 18.72 3.80 -32.45
CA LEU A 690 18.16 4.61 -31.37
C LEU A 690 19.04 5.82 -31.07
N GLU A 691 20.36 5.64 -30.99
CA GLU A 691 21.33 6.71 -30.75
C GLU A 691 21.35 7.75 -31.88
N SER A 692 21.43 7.30 -33.14
CA SER A 692 21.45 8.21 -34.30
C SER A 692 20.15 8.98 -34.51
N ASN A 693 19.03 8.49 -33.98
CA ASN A 693 17.71 9.12 -34.08
C ASN A 693 17.22 9.76 -32.77
N GLU A 694 18.07 9.88 -31.74
CA GLU A 694 17.68 10.38 -30.42
C GLU A 694 16.91 11.71 -30.51
N ALA A 695 17.51 12.71 -31.16
CA ALA A 695 16.92 14.03 -31.26
C ALA A 695 15.56 14.03 -31.98
N ALA A 696 15.45 13.27 -33.09
CA ALA A 696 14.22 13.19 -33.88
C ALA A 696 13.09 12.46 -33.14
N ILE A 697 13.42 11.40 -32.40
CA ILE A 697 12.43 10.68 -31.59
C ILE A 697 11.93 11.58 -30.45
N ILE A 698 12.84 12.23 -29.73
CA ILE A 698 12.46 13.13 -28.63
C ILE A 698 11.63 14.31 -29.13
N GLU A 699 11.95 14.87 -30.30
CA GLU A 699 11.14 15.91 -30.94
C GLU A 699 9.71 15.42 -31.21
N GLN A 700 9.55 14.25 -31.86
CA GLN A 700 8.22 13.67 -32.11
C GLN A 700 7.42 13.38 -30.83
N LEU A 701 8.09 12.94 -29.76
CA LEU A 701 7.45 12.69 -28.46
C LEU A 701 7.02 14.00 -27.76
N ASN A 702 7.75 15.11 -27.97
CA ASN A 702 7.48 16.40 -27.33
C ASN A 702 6.48 17.26 -28.12
N GLU A 703 6.45 17.18 -29.45
CA GLU A 703 5.56 17.98 -30.32
C GLU A 703 4.06 17.75 -30.06
N VAL A 704 3.71 16.59 -29.51
CA VAL A 704 2.33 16.27 -29.17
C VAL A 704 1.88 16.86 -27.83
N GLN A 705 2.83 17.26 -26.95
CA GLN A 705 2.54 17.83 -25.64
C GLN A 705 1.91 19.24 -25.75
N GLY A 706 1.26 19.68 -24.67
CA GLY A 706 0.55 20.96 -24.58
C GLY A 706 -0.80 20.98 -25.29
N LYS A 707 -1.30 19.83 -25.75
CA LYS A 707 -2.56 19.70 -26.49
C LYS A 707 -3.52 18.81 -25.70
N SER A 708 -4.76 19.26 -25.53
CA SER A 708 -5.80 18.42 -24.94
C SER A 708 -6.13 17.23 -25.83
N MET A 709 -6.46 16.10 -25.23
CA MET A 709 -6.92 14.90 -25.93
C MET A 709 -8.13 14.27 -25.23
N ASP A 710 -8.85 13.44 -25.97
CA ASP A 710 -9.96 12.64 -25.44
C ASP A 710 -9.73 11.17 -25.78
N LEU A 711 -9.66 10.33 -24.74
CA LEU A 711 -9.52 8.89 -24.84
C LEU A 711 -10.88 8.17 -24.95
N LYS A 712 -11.99 8.92 -24.97
CA LYS A 712 -13.37 8.41 -25.03
C LYS A 712 -13.69 7.39 -23.93
N GLY A 713 -13.15 7.63 -22.74
CA GLY A 713 -13.33 6.78 -21.57
C GLY A 713 -12.26 7.07 -20.53
N TYR A 714 -12.53 6.67 -19.28
CA TYR A 714 -11.59 6.78 -18.17
C TYR A 714 -11.27 5.39 -17.62
N TYR A 715 -12.30 4.62 -17.23
CA TYR A 715 -12.14 3.26 -16.71
C TYR A 715 -12.02 2.23 -17.84
N LEU A 716 -12.58 2.52 -19.01
CA LEU A 716 -12.45 1.70 -20.22
C LEU A 716 -12.16 2.61 -21.42
N PRO A 717 -10.95 3.21 -21.54
CA PRO A 717 -10.62 4.08 -22.67
C PRO A 717 -10.71 3.34 -24.01
N ASP A 718 -10.91 4.08 -25.09
CA ASP A 718 -10.78 3.54 -26.45
C ASP A 718 -9.32 3.12 -26.70
N GLU A 719 -9.12 1.83 -26.99
CA GLU A 719 -7.79 1.23 -27.07
C GLU A 719 -6.93 1.85 -28.18
N ALA A 720 -7.51 2.08 -29.36
CA ALA A 720 -6.79 2.66 -30.48
C ALA A 720 -6.38 4.12 -30.21
N LEU A 721 -7.25 4.91 -29.58
CA LEU A 721 -6.92 6.28 -29.18
C LEU A 721 -5.84 6.31 -28.09
N ALA A 722 -5.94 5.43 -27.09
CA ALA A 722 -4.96 5.34 -26.02
C ALA A 722 -3.59 4.88 -26.53
N GLU A 723 -3.53 3.88 -27.42
CA GLU A 723 -2.29 3.44 -28.05
C GLU A 723 -1.64 4.57 -28.87
N LYS A 724 -2.43 5.28 -29.69
CA LYS A 724 -1.93 6.40 -30.49
C LYS A 724 -1.40 7.53 -29.61
N ALA A 725 -2.06 7.83 -28.49
CA ALA A 725 -1.61 8.83 -27.53
C ALA A 725 -0.29 8.41 -26.85
N MET A 726 -0.14 7.12 -26.53
CA MET A 726 1.02 6.60 -25.80
C MET A 726 2.22 6.24 -26.71
N ARG A 727 2.00 6.13 -28.02
CA ARG A 727 3.03 5.77 -29.01
C ARG A 727 3.07 6.75 -30.20
N PRO A 728 3.24 8.07 -29.98
CA PRO A 728 3.11 9.08 -31.04
C PRO A 728 4.29 9.12 -32.02
N SER A 729 5.47 8.64 -31.63
CA SER A 729 6.65 8.59 -32.51
C SER A 729 6.62 7.36 -33.41
N ALA A 730 6.25 7.55 -34.68
CA ALA A 730 6.30 6.50 -35.70
C ALA A 730 7.72 5.95 -35.88
N LEU A 731 8.73 6.84 -35.84
CA LEU A 731 10.14 6.47 -35.96
C LEU A 731 10.58 5.52 -34.83
N PHE A 732 10.19 5.82 -33.59
CA PHE A 732 10.49 4.94 -32.47
C PHE A 732 9.76 3.61 -32.57
N ASN A 733 8.47 3.62 -32.93
CA ASN A 733 7.68 2.41 -33.13
C ASN A 733 8.29 1.47 -34.18
N GLU A 734 8.68 2.01 -35.34
CA GLU A 734 9.33 1.25 -36.42
C GLU A 734 10.71 0.73 -36.00
N THR A 735 11.46 1.52 -35.22
CA THR A 735 12.77 1.11 -34.71
C THR A 735 12.66 -0.08 -33.75
N ILE A 736 11.74 -0.05 -32.79
CA ILE A 736 11.48 -1.16 -31.87
C ILE A 736 10.94 -2.39 -32.62
N ALA A 737 10.05 -2.21 -33.59
CA ALA A 737 9.50 -3.31 -34.39
C ALA A 737 10.53 -3.99 -35.32
N SER A 738 11.71 -3.39 -35.50
CA SER A 738 12.79 -3.94 -36.33
C SER A 738 13.73 -4.91 -35.60
N LEU A 739 13.54 -5.07 -34.29
CA LEU A 739 14.23 -6.06 -33.45
C LEU A 739 13.55 -7.43 -33.58
#